data_AF-A0A1V5VGE8-F1
#
_entry.id   AF-A0A1V5VGE8-F1
#
_cell.length_a   1.000
_cell.length_b   1.000
_cell.length_c   1.000
_cell.angle_alpha   90.00
_cell.angle_beta   90.00
_cell.angle_gamma   90.00
#
_symmetry.space_group_name_H-M   'P 1'
#
loop_
_entity.id
_entity.type
_entity.pdbx_description
1 polymer ?
#
loop_
_entity_poly.entity_id
_entity_poly.type
_entity_poly.pdbx_seq_one_letter_code
_entity_poly.pdbx_strand_id
1 'polypeptide(L)'
;MSIENIPVQYLSGVGEKRAKILSKNLGINSVKDLLYYFPYEWTRIKKISELISGGKQTISGTVESTSCGGISRNMVFFQAIVCDATGKTKAVWFKRYNRNYDVLSSLKKNILPGVSLVLTGTVRSRELWLSEMNVQDFEILSFGKNAISCDDIIQFYPLTEGFKNGFFRKLLRQILSEYLDRVKETIPNNYMEKYGLVSLRAALKNIHFPGSMEEKDKAIRRLAFEEYFATEMRLEWIRHHRKRQKKEFRYNLTKKLLARFKENLPFEFTIAQKRVINEIFSDLLSEFPMTRLLQGDVGSGKTVVALSSALLAVESGYQAALLAPTEILAEQHYFTFKNLLQDLVNIELIIGKMKKTKKSDMKDRISRGASSIVIGTHAMLEEDINFKNLALIIIDEQHKFGVEQRMKIKKKSYFAASDLLMMTATPIPRTLGLTLYGDLDISTLDKLPPGRKSVKTIGMSERNAYAYARDRMNLGEQVFVVFPLVDESEKIVLKSVMQEVEKLKRNDFKDYSVGFIHGKMKPEEKEKAMSDFLNKKYGVLVSTTVIEVGIDIPNATVMIIQHAERYGLSTLHQLRGRIGRGGKESVCIFIGNPSTDAARKRLKVFEATNDGFRIAEEDLSIRGPGEFFGTAQSGISPFKIGNIVNDFVLIKSAKQMAEEIFISDMPLFEDLLKTYKTGFPSIDLVEV
;
A
#
# COMPACT_ATOMS: atom_id res chain seq x y z
N MET A 1 -38.74 6.95 9.42
CA MET A 1 -37.52 7.38 8.69
C MET A 1 -36.45 6.32 8.86
N SER A 2 -35.75 5.96 7.78
CA SER A 2 -34.53 5.15 7.85
C SER A 2 -33.45 5.89 8.63
N ILE A 3 -32.60 5.16 9.36
CA ILE A 3 -31.51 5.73 10.18
C ILE A 3 -30.57 6.61 9.34
N GLU A 4 -30.45 6.31 8.04
CA GLU A 4 -29.70 7.05 7.02
C GLU A 4 -30.15 8.50 6.86
N ASN A 5 -31.44 8.78 7.02
CA ASN A 5 -32.02 10.08 6.72
C ASN A 5 -32.33 10.90 7.97
N ILE A 6 -31.89 10.47 9.15
CA ILE A 6 -32.11 11.20 10.40
C ILE A 6 -30.89 12.07 10.66
N PRO A 7 -30.99 13.41 10.53
CA PRO A 7 -29.85 14.28 10.77
C PRO A 7 -29.44 14.29 12.24
N VAL A 8 -28.14 14.33 12.50
CA VAL A 8 -27.60 14.34 13.89
C VAL A 8 -28.02 15.57 14.71
N GLN A 9 -28.52 16.62 14.05
CA GLN A 9 -28.98 17.84 14.72
C GLN A 9 -30.17 17.60 15.67
N TYR A 10 -30.98 16.56 15.41
CA TYR A 10 -32.14 16.21 16.24
C TYR A 10 -31.77 15.37 17.46
N LEU A 11 -30.50 14.94 17.59
CA LEU A 11 -30.03 14.23 18.77
C LEU A 11 -29.88 15.18 19.95
N SER A 12 -30.32 14.72 21.12
CA SER A 12 -30.25 15.50 22.35
C SER A 12 -28.80 15.86 22.69
N GLY A 13 -28.52 17.16 22.76
CA GLY A 13 -27.20 17.69 23.10
C GLY A 13 -26.26 17.99 21.92
N VAL A 14 -26.65 17.72 20.66
CA VAL A 14 -25.91 18.18 19.48
C VAL A 14 -26.36 19.59 19.10
N GLY A 15 -27.61 19.75 18.66
CA GLY A 15 -28.13 21.00 18.13
C GLY A 15 -27.41 21.48 16.85
N GLU A 16 -27.86 22.60 16.28
CA GLU A 16 -27.40 23.04 14.94
C GLU A 16 -25.91 23.40 14.89
N LYS A 17 -25.39 24.08 15.94
CA LYS A 17 -23.98 24.51 15.99
C LYS A 17 -23.01 23.34 16.02
N ARG A 18 -23.27 22.30 16.83
CA ARG A 18 -22.39 21.12 16.90
C ARG A 18 -22.57 20.21 15.69
N ALA A 19 -23.77 20.11 15.13
CA ALA A 19 -24.01 19.37 13.90
C ALA A 19 -23.16 19.90 12.73
N LYS A 20 -23.04 21.23 12.60
CA LYS A 20 -22.15 21.85 11.60
C LYS A 20 -20.67 21.48 11.79
N ILE A 21 -20.19 21.38 13.05
CA ILE A 21 -18.80 20.99 13.33
C ILE A 21 -18.58 19.50 13.04
N LEU A 22 -19.54 18.63 13.42
CA LEU A 22 -19.48 17.19 13.12
C LEU A 22 -19.49 16.92 11.61
N SER A 23 -20.37 17.61 10.87
CA SER A 23 -20.44 17.53 9.42
C SER A 23 -19.15 17.98 8.75
N LYS A 24 -18.66 19.18 9.10
CA LYS A 24 -17.48 19.79 8.44
C LYS A 24 -16.17 19.07 8.76
N ASN A 25 -15.97 18.66 10.01
CA ASN A 25 -14.66 18.16 10.46
C ASN A 25 -14.58 16.62 10.48
N LEU A 26 -15.71 15.92 10.63
CA LEU A 26 -15.76 14.45 10.71
C LEU A 26 -16.61 13.80 9.61
N GLY A 27 -17.29 14.59 8.77
CA GLY A 27 -18.19 14.05 7.74
C GLY A 27 -19.47 13.40 8.28
N ILE A 28 -19.81 13.65 9.55
CA ILE A 28 -20.95 13.00 10.22
C ILE A 28 -22.20 13.86 10.05
N ASN A 29 -23.15 13.40 9.23
CA ASN A 29 -24.39 14.12 8.93
C ASN A 29 -25.64 13.41 9.49
N SER A 30 -25.60 12.08 9.55
CA SER A 30 -26.74 11.23 9.92
C SER A 30 -26.47 10.36 11.16
N VAL A 31 -27.53 9.78 11.72
CA VAL A 31 -27.43 8.78 12.80
C VAL A 31 -26.63 7.55 12.34
N LYS A 32 -26.73 7.17 11.05
CA LYS A 32 -25.92 6.08 10.48
C LYS A 32 -24.44 6.42 10.52
N ASP A 33 -24.05 7.61 10.09
CA ASP A 33 -22.64 8.02 10.08
C ASP A 33 -22.02 7.93 11.47
N LEU A 34 -22.81 8.25 12.49
CA LEU A 34 -22.41 8.23 13.88
C LEU A 34 -22.30 6.80 14.45
N LEU A 35 -23.22 5.90 14.08
CA LEU A 35 -23.11 4.45 14.38
C LEU A 35 -21.91 3.78 13.71
N TYR A 36 -21.47 4.29 12.55
CA TYR A 36 -20.29 3.80 11.85
C TYR A 36 -19.03 4.62 12.19
N TYR A 37 -19.09 5.45 13.24
CA TYR A 37 -17.95 6.20 13.75
C TYR A 37 -17.25 5.42 14.86
N PHE A 38 -16.31 4.57 14.46
CA PHE A 38 -15.73 3.57 15.35
C PHE A 38 -14.65 4.13 16.29
N PRO A 39 -14.53 3.58 17.51
CA PRO A 39 -13.41 3.89 18.39
C PRO A 39 -12.11 3.27 17.86
N TYR A 40 -10.98 3.93 18.13
CA TYR A 40 -9.64 3.48 17.73
C TYR A 40 -8.92 2.71 18.84
N GLU A 41 -9.34 2.86 20.10
CA GLU A 41 -8.74 2.22 21.26
C GLU A 41 -9.82 1.80 22.27
N TRP A 42 -9.64 0.61 22.87
CA TRP A 42 -10.48 0.07 23.93
C TRP A 42 -9.59 -0.31 25.10
N THR A 43 -9.85 0.27 26.26
CA THR A 43 -9.01 0.08 27.44
C THR A 43 -9.85 -0.40 28.61
N ARG A 44 -9.42 -1.50 29.24
CA ARG A 44 -10.04 -1.98 30.47
C ARG A 44 -9.74 -1.03 31.64
N ILE A 45 -10.74 -0.79 32.47
CA ILE A 45 -10.56 -0.14 33.76
C ILE A 45 -9.83 -1.13 34.66
N LYS A 46 -8.68 -0.71 35.17
CA LYS A 46 -7.92 -1.46 36.17
C LYS A 46 -8.21 -0.94 37.56
N LYS A 47 -8.08 -1.82 38.55
CA LYS A 47 -8.02 -1.44 39.96
C LYS A 47 -6.73 -0.68 40.24
N ILE A 48 -6.75 0.26 41.17
CA ILE A 48 -5.57 1.07 41.51
C ILE A 48 -4.41 0.19 42.01
N SER A 49 -4.71 -0.93 42.69
CA SER A 49 -3.69 -1.90 43.14
C SER A 49 -2.96 -2.63 42.00
N GLU A 50 -3.54 -2.69 40.80
CA GLU A 50 -3.00 -3.42 39.64
C GLU A 50 -2.21 -2.51 38.68
N LEU A 51 -1.92 -1.29 39.10
CA LEU A 51 -1.20 -0.31 38.29
C LEU A 51 0.27 -0.72 38.13
N ILE A 52 0.73 -0.74 36.88
CA ILE A 52 2.12 -1.09 36.51
C ILE A 52 2.80 0.13 35.90
N SER A 53 4.05 0.39 36.31
CA SER A 53 4.85 1.51 35.83
C SER A 53 5.14 1.42 34.33
N GLY A 54 5.18 2.57 33.65
CA GLY A 54 5.67 2.72 32.27
C GLY A 54 4.60 2.67 31.18
N GLY A 55 3.38 2.20 31.47
CA GLY A 55 2.28 2.10 30.51
C GLY A 55 1.19 3.15 30.67
N LYS A 56 0.43 3.40 29.58
CA LYS A 56 -0.85 4.13 29.62
C LYS A 56 -1.91 3.18 30.20
N GLN A 57 -2.57 3.57 31.27
CA GLN A 57 -3.58 2.76 31.97
C GLN A 57 -4.79 3.62 32.32
N THR A 58 -5.95 2.98 32.45
CA THR A 58 -7.20 3.65 32.81
C THR A 58 -7.72 3.11 34.13
N ILE A 59 -8.13 4.01 35.02
CA ILE A 59 -8.64 3.71 36.36
C ILE A 59 -9.94 4.47 36.61
N SER A 60 -10.74 3.98 37.55
CA SER A 60 -11.88 4.70 38.09
C SER A 60 -11.73 4.86 39.60
N GLY A 61 -12.08 6.03 40.13
CA GLY A 61 -12.04 6.26 41.57
C GLY A 61 -12.62 7.61 41.98
N THR A 62 -12.78 7.80 43.28
CA THR A 62 -13.30 9.02 43.90
C THR A 62 -12.17 9.93 44.33
N VAL A 63 -12.34 11.24 44.12
CA VAL A 63 -11.38 12.26 44.54
C VAL A 63 -11.46 12.43 46.05
N GLU A 64 -10.36 12.19 46.77
CA GLU A 64 -10.27 12.39 48.22
C GLU A 64 -9.82 13.82 48.55
N SER A 65 -8.82 14.31 47.84
CA SER A 65 -8.28 15.67 48.05
C SER A 65 -7.64 16.20 46.78
N THR A 66 -7.56 17.53 46.67
CA THR A 66 -6.97 18.22 45.52
C THR A 66 -5.96 19.25 45.99
N SER A 67 -4.84 19.38 45.29
CA SER A 67 -3.84 20.41 45.51
C SER A 67 -3.35 20.99 44.18
N CYS A 68 -2.83 22.21 44.20
CA CYS A 68 -2.24 22.83 43.01
C CYS A 68 -0.99 23.62 43.39
N GLY A 69 -0.03 23.71 42.47
CA GLY A 69 1.22 24.41 42.72
C GLY A 69 1.98 24.76 41.44
N GLY A 70 3.12 25.43 41.61
CA GLY A 70 4.06 25.73 40.54
C GLY A 70 5.29 24.83 40.63
N ILE A 71 5.75 24.29 39.50
CA ILE A 71 7.02 23.53 39.42
C ILE A 71 8.15 24.43 38.94
N SER A 72 7.84 25.39 38.07
CA SER A 72 8.79 26.35 37.50
C SER A 72 8.05 27.60 37.02
N ARG A 73 8.79 28.65 36.67
CA ARG A 73 8.26 29.95 36.17
C ARG A 73 7.28 29.79 34.99
N ASN A 74 7.36 28.68 34.24
CA ASN A 74 6.56 28.41 33.05
C ASN A 74 5.62 27.19 33.19
N MET A 75 5.61 26.47 34.33
CA MET A 75 4.86 25.21 34.48
C MET A 75 4.15 25.13 35.83
N VAL A 76 2.84 24.89 35.79
CA VAL A 76 1.97 24.68 36.95
C VAL A 76 1.36 23.27 36.90
N PHE A 77 0.98 22.75 38.07
CA PHE A 77 0.30 21.47 38.17
C PHE A 77 -0.96 21.56 39.02
N PHE A 78 -1.92 20.70 38.67
CA PHE A 78 -3.05 20.34 39.51
C PHE A 78 -2.90 18.86 39.85
N GLN A 79 -3.16 18.50 41.10
CA GLN A 79 -3.03 17.16 41.63
C GLN A 79 -4.33 16.79 42.34
N ALA A 80 -4.79 15.55 42.14
CA ALA A 80 -5.87 14.95 42.90
C ALA A 80 -5.41 13.60 43.47
N ILE A 81 -5.69 13.33 44.74
CA ILE A 81 -5.60 11.99 45.30
C ILE A 81 -6.90 11.29 44.96
N VAL A 82 -6.81 10.19 44.22
CA VAL A 82 -7.95 9.39 43.80
C VAL A 82 -7.87 8.04 44.51
N CYS A 83 -8.97 7.63 45.13
CA CYS A 83 -9.09 6.37 45.82
C CYS A 83 -10.16 5.48 45.18
N ASP A 84 -9.92 4.17 45.23
CA ASP A 84 -10.91 3.14 44.97
C ASP A 84 -10.95 2.18 46.17
N ALA A 85 -11.70 1.08 46.06
CA ALA A 85 -11.77 0.07 47.13
C ALA A 85 -10.44 -0.66 47.39
N THR A 86 -9.44 -0.52 46.51
CA THR A 86 -8.17 -1.26 46.55
C THR A 86 -6.96 -0.44 46.92
N GLY A 87 -6.99 0.88 46.71
CA GLY A 87 -5.84 1.73 47.03
C GLY A 87 -6.04 3.19 46.68
N LYS A 88 -4.93 3.93 46.75
CA LYS A 88 -4.86 5.36 46.44
C LYS A 88 -3.81 5.60 45.37
N THR A 89 -4.07 6.58 44.49
CA THR A 89 -3.13 7.01 43.46
C THR A 89 -3.16 8.52 43.31
N LYS A 90 -2.02 9.07 42.90
CA LYS A 90 -1.84 10.50 42.70
C LYS A 90 -2.04 10.83 41.23
N ALA A 91 -3.15 11.47 40.89
CA ALA A 91 -3.45 11.96 39.55
C ALA A 91 -2.88 13.37 39.37
N VAL A 92 -2.03 13.58 38.36
CA VAL A 92 -1.35 14.87 38.12
C VAL A 92 -1.61 15.38 36.70
N TRP A 93 -2.00 16.64 36.60
CA TRP A 93 -2.17 17.40 35.37
C TRP A 93 -1.12 18.50 35.30
N PHE A 94 -0.25 18.44 34.29
CA PHE A 94 0.72 19.52 34.02
C PHE A 94 0.17 20.47 32.96
N LYS A 95 0.26 21.78 33.23
CA LYS A 95 -0.14 22.84 32.28
C LYS A 95 0.94 23.91 32.21
N ARG A 96 1.15 24.43 30.99
CA ARG A 96 2.02 25.60 30.80
C ARG A 96 1.33 26.82 31.41
N TYR A 97 2.08 27.57 32.20
CA TYR A 97 1.57 28.79 32.83
C TYR A 97 1.24 29.82 31.76
N ASN A 98 0.05 30.44 31.86
CA ASN A 98 -0.38 31.54 31.01
C ASN A 98 -0.74 32.73 31.90
N ARG A 99 -0.23 33.93 31.59
CA ARG A 99 -0.49 35.15 32.36
C ARG A 99 -1.90 35.70 32.17
N ASN A 100 -2.56 35.35 31.06
CA ASN A 100 -3.83 35.97 30.67
C ASN A 100 -5.06 35.27 31.27
N TYR A 101 -4.95 34.02 31.73
CA TYR A 101 -6.04 33.30 32.40
C TYR A 101 -5.51 32.12 33.25
N ASP A 102 -6.22 31.77 34.32
CA ASP A 102 -5.90 30.60 35.14
C ASP A 102 -6.21 29.30 34.36
N VAL A 103 -5.15 28.67 33.84
CA VAL A 103 -5.20 27.42 33.08
C VAL A 103 -5.73 26.24 33.91
N LEU A 104 -5.73 26.35 35.25
CA LEU A 104 -6.24 25.34 36.18
C LEU A 104 -7.68 25.60 36.63
N SER A 105 -8.28 26.75 36.29
CA SER A 105 -9.64 27.15 36.73
C SER A 105 -10.70 26.07 36.47
N SER A 106 -10.68 25.48 35.28
CA SER A 106 -11.61 24.41 34.89
C SER A 106 -11.39 23.10 35.66
N LEU A 107 -10.15 22.79 36.06
CA LEU A 107 -9.87 21.60 36.87
C LEU A 107 -10.32 21.82 38.31
N LYS A 108 -10.00 22.98 38.90
CA LYS A 108 -10.42 23.36 40.26
C LYS A 108 -11.93 23.37 40.45
N LYS A 109 -12.68 23.80 39.43
CA LYS A 109 -14.16 23.87 39.49
C LYS A 109 -14.82 22.49 39.36
N ASN A 110 -14.25 21.62 38.55
CA ASN A 110 -14.90 20.38 38.14
C ASN A 110 -14.40 19.14 38.90
N ILE A 111 -13.20 19.20 39.47
CA ILE A 111 -12.57 18.11 40.24
C ILE A 111 -12.54 18.56 41.70
N LEU A 112 -13.59 18.19 42.44
CA LEU A 112 -13.73 18.48 43.87
C LEU A 112 -13.69 17.16 44.67
N PRO A 113 -13.33 17.21 45.96
CA PRO A 113 -13.47 16.05 46.85
C PRO A 113 -14.88 15.45 46.78
N GLY A 114 -14.97 14.12 46.71
CA GLY A 114 -16.22 13.36 46.55
C GLY A 114 -16.65 13.12 45.10
N VAL A 115 -16.01 13.76 44.11
CA VAL A 115 -16.34 13.54 42.69
C VAL A 115 -15.73 12.22 42.21
N SER A 116 -16.52 11.40 41.53
CA SER A 116 -16.05 10.18 40.87
C SER A 116 -15.49 10.49 39.48
N LEU A 117 -14.29 9.99 39.19
CA LEU A 117 -13.57 10.22 37.95
C LEU A 117 -13.17 8.89 37.30
N VAL A 118 -13.08 8.93 35.97
CA VAL A 118 -12.32 7.97 35.17
C VAL A 118 -11.10 8.69 34.63
N LEU A 119 -9.92 8.14 34.89
CA LEU A 119 -8.63 8.74 34.55
C LEU A 119 -7.87 7.81 33.61
N THR A 120 -7.36 8.36 32.52
CA THR A 120 -6.44 7.66 31.62
C THR A 120 -5.12 8.41 31.56
N GLY A 121 -4.03 7.71 31.84
CA GLY A 121 -2.73 8.36 31.95
C GLY A 121 -1.57 7.39 32.01
N THR A 122 -0.36 7.94 31.93
CA THR A 122 0.86 7.14 32.08
C THR A 122 1.21 7.03 33.56
N VAL A 123 1.40 5.80 34.02
CA VAL A 123 1.72 5.51 35.42
C VAL A 123 3.23 5.54 35.61
N ARG A 124 3.67 6.30 36.61
CA ARG A 124 5.03 6.30 37.13
C ARG A 124 4.99 5.78 38.56
N SER A 125 5.67 4.67 38.80
CA SER A 125 5.92 4.25 40.18
C SER A 125 7.00 5.15 40.78
N ARG A 126 6.73 5.71 41.97
CA ARG A 126 7.75 6.27 42.86
C ARG A 126 7.84 5.34 44.05
N GLU A 127 9.05 4.88 44.35
CA GLU A 127 9.33 3.80 45.31
C GLU A 127 8.78 4.02 46.73
N LEU A 128 8.44 5.26 47.13
CA LEU A 128 8.16 5.49 48.54
C LEU A 128 6.70 5.44 49.01
N TRP A 129 5.65 5.99 48.37
CA TRP A 129 4.32 5.93 49.04
C TRP A 129 3.04 5.89 48.16
N LEU A 130 3.02 6.37 46.91
CA LEU A 130 1.86 6.28 46.02
C LEU A 130 2.29 6.25 44.55
N SER A 131 1.63 5.45 43.71
CA SER A 131 1.81 5.54 42.25
C SER A 131 1.32 6.92 41.76
N GLU A 132 2.07 7.52 40.83
CA GLU A 132 1.74 8.81 40.22
C GLU A 132 1.25 8.56 38.79
N MET A 133 0.02 8.95 38.49
CA MET A 133 -0.55 8.90 37.15
C MET A 133 -0.53 10.30 36.54
N ASN A 134 0.22 10.44 35.44
CA ASN A 134 0.17 11.63 34.61
C ASN A 134 -1.07 11.55 33.72
N VAL A 135 -2.09 12.34 34.06
CA VAL A 135 -3.40 12.27 33.41
C VAL A 135 -3.32 12.90 32.03
N GLN A 136 -3.67 12.10 31.02
CA GLN A 136 -3.78 12.53 29.63
C GLN A 136 -5.22 12.88 29.28
N ASP A 137 -6.16 12.04 29.74
CA ASP A 137 -7.60 12.27 29.57
C ASP A 137 -8.34 11.96 30.87
N PHE A 138 -9.42 12.68 31.14
CA PHE A 138 -10.26 12.44 32.29
C PHE A 138 -11.74 12.71 31.99
N GLU A 139 -12.59 11.92 32.63
CA GLU A 139 -14.02 12.08 32.59
C GLU A 139 -14.60 12.13 34.00
N ILE A 140 -15.58 13.00 34.18
CA ILE A 140 -16.30 13.15 35.43
C ILE A 140 -17.58 12.35 35.35
N LEU A 141 -17.76 11.42 36.27
CA LEU A 141 -19.00 10.68 36.43
C LEU A 141 -19.97 11.57 37.22
N SER A 142 -21.05 12.02 36.57
CA SER A 142 -22.05 12.87 37.22
C SER A 142 -22.91 12.02 38.16
N PHE A 143 -23.05 12.44 39.42
CA PHE A 143 -23.98 11.86 40.37
C PHE A 143 -25.42 12.25 40.03
N GLY A 144 -26.27 11.26 39.72
CA GLY A 144 -27.70 11.40 39.49
C GLY A 144 -28.34 10.05 39.16
N LYS A 145 -29.66 9.90 39.32
CA LYS A 145 -30.47 8.66 39.22
C LYS A 145 -30.28 7.80 37.95
N ASN A 146 -29.54 8.28 36.96
CA ASN A 146 -29.05 7.51 35.83
C ASN A 146 -27.53 7.37 35.97
N ALA A 147 -27.07 6.70 37.03
CA ALA A 147 -25.67 6.31 37.16
C ALA A 147 -25.38 5.34 36.01
N ILE A 148 -24.80 5.88 34.94
CA ILE A 148 -24.33 5.13 33.81
C ILE A 148 -23.34 4.12 34.38
N SER A 149 -23.70 2.84 34.38
CA SER A 149 -22.80 1.76 34.77
C SER A 149 -21.46 2.00 34.10
N CYS A 150 -20.39 2.08 34.90
CA CYS A 150 -19.06 2.16 34.35
C CYS A 150 -18.88 0.89 33.52
N ASP A 151 -18.74 1.03 32.21
CA ASP A 151 -18.40 -0.13 31.40
C ASP A 151 -16.97 -0.50 31.79
N ASP A 152 -16.72 -1.77 32.07
CA ASP A 152 -15.38 -2.27 32.40
C ASP A 152 -14.35 -1.98 31.30
N ILE A 153 -14.83 -1.65 30.09
CA ILE A 153 -14.06 -1.27 28.92
C ILE A 153 -14.48 0.14 28.50
N ILE A 154 -13.50 1.04 28.34
CA ILE A 154 -13.69 2.41 27.86
C ILE A 154 -13.20 2.54 26.43
N GLN A 155 -13.98 3.25 25.60
CA GLN A 155 -13.72 3.43 24.18
C GLN A 155 -13.26 4.86 23.89
N PHE A 156 -12.20 4.97 23.09
CA PHE A 156 -11.66 6.24 22.63
C PHE A 156 -11.94 6.42 21.15
N TYR A 157 -12.57 7.54 20.81
CA TYR A 157 -12.93 7.92 19.46
C TYR A 157 -11.95 8.98 18.96
N PRO A 158 -11.70 9.07 17.65
CA PRO A 158 -10.98 10.20 17.11
C PRO A 158 -11.76 11.49 17.48
N LEU A 159 -11.03 12.55 17.85
CA LEU A 159 -11.66 13.78 18.35
C LEU A 159 -11.42 14.94 17.38
N THR A 160 -12.38 15.85 17.34
CA THR A 160 -12.24 17.17 16.70
C THR A 160 -12.36 18.28 17.73
N GLU A 161 -11.83 19.45 17.40
CA GLU A 161 -11.86 20.61 18.30
C GLU A 161 -13.28 20.88 18.81
N GLY A 162 -13.40 21.00 20.14
CA GLY A 162 -14.67 21.25 20.82
C GLY A 162 -15.44 20.01 21.30
N PHE A 163 -14.98 18.80 20.99
CA PHE A 163 -15.60 17.54 21.46
C PHE A 163 -14.71 16.77 22.44
N LYS A 164 -15.35 15.95 23.28
CA LYS A 164 -14.71 15.03 24.25
C LYS A 164 -15.26 13.62 24.05
N ASN A 165 -14.47 12.59 24.37
CA ASN A 165 -14.89 11.18 24.27
C ASN A 165 -16.17 10.86 25.05
N GLY A 166 -16.37 11.48 26.22
CA GLY A 166 -17.59 11.30 27.01
C GLY A 166 -18.86 11.77 26.30
N PHE A 167 -18.76 12.82 25.47
CA PHE A 167 -19.87 13.28 24.65
C PHE A 167 -20.28 12.23 23.62
N PHE A 168 -19.31 11.66 22.88
CA PHE A 168 -19.56 10.60 21.91
C PHE A 168 -20.14 9.35 22.56
N ARG A 169 -19.60 8.90 23.71
CA ARG A 169 -20.15 7.75 24.43
C ARG A 169 -21.59 7.97 24.88
N LYS A 170 -21.92 9.12 25.47
CA LYS A 170 -23.30 9.45 25.87
C LYS A 170 -24.25 9.42 24.68
N LEU A 171 -23.84 10.04 23.58
CA LEU A 171 -24.65 10.13 22.38
C LEU A 171 -24.81 8.76 21.71
N LEU A 172 -23.77 7.92 21.67
CA LEU A 172 -23.85 6.58 21.08
C LEU A 172 -24.69 5.64 21.94
N ARG A 173 -24.67 5.75 23.27
CA ARG A 173 -25.61 5.02 24.14
C ARG A 173 -27.05 5.38 23.82
N GLN A 174 -27.34 6.67 23.66
CA GLN A 174 -28.67 7.13 23.26
C GLN A 174 -29.08 6.51 21.91
N ILE A 175 -28.21 6.61 20.90
CA ILE A 175 -28.50 6.08 19.57
C ILE A 175 -28.72 4.58 19.59
N LEU A 176 -27.85 3.82 20.28
CA LEU A 176 -27.99 2.37 20.38
C LEU A 176 -29.29 1.97 21.10
N SER A 177 -29.74 2.74 22.09
CA SER A 177 -31.03 2.48 22.74
C SER A 177 -32.26 2.80 21.87
N GLU A 178 -32.18 3.84 21.04
CA GLU A 178 -33.34 4.34 20.27
C GLU A 178 -33.45 3.74 18.87
N TYR A 179 -32.32 3.41 18.23
CA TYR A 179 -32.27 3.10 16.79
C TYR A 179 -31.71 1.72 16.45
N LEU A 180 -31.12 0.97 17.41
CA LEU A 180 -30.49 -0.32 17.11
C LEU A 180 -31.49 -1.35 16.54
N ASP A 181 -32.74 -1.34 17.00
CA ASP A 181 -33.79 -2.24 16.50
C ASP A 181 -34.21 -1.94 15.05
N ARG A 182 -33.97 -0.71 14.59
CA ARG A 182 -34.24 -0.28 13.22
C ARG A 182 -33.12 -0.68 12.25
N VAL A 183 -31.99 -1.17 12.75
CA VAL A 183 -30.92 -1.71 11.92
C VAL A 183 -31.37 -3.06 11.37
N LYS A 184 -31.43 -3.16 10.04
CA LYS A 184 -31.72 -4.42 9.33
C LYS A 184 -30.44 -5.23 9.19
N GLU A 185 -30.56 -6.54 9.28
CA GLU A 185 -29.45 -7.44 8.97
C GLU A 185 -29.13 -7.37 7.48
N THR A 186 -27.85 -7.37 7.14
CA THR A 186 -27.35 -7.23 5.77
C THR A 186 -26.84 -8.56 5.20
N ILE A 187 -26.31 -9.43 6.06
CA ILE A 187 -25.78 -10.74 5.65
C ILE A 187 -26.84 -11.80 5.97
N PRO A 188 -27.27 -12.63 5.01
CA PRO A 188 -28.24 -13.69 5.26
C PRO A 188 -27.75 -14.72 6.29
N ASN A 189 -28.68 -15.30 7.07
CA ASN A 189 -28.37 -16.16 8.22
C ASN A 189 -27.50 -17.39 7.88
N ASN A 190 -27.75 -18.03 6.73
CA ASN A 190 -26.96 -19.16 6.24
C ASN A 190 -25.47 -18.82 6.10
N TYR A 191 -25.14 -17.64 5.59
CA TYR A 191 -23.76 -17.18 5.47
C TYR A 191 -23.17 -16.74 6.81
N MET A 192 -23.98 -16.19 7.71
CA MET A 192 -23.51 -15.87 9.05
C MET A 192 -23.07 -17.12 9.82
N GLU A 193 -23.84 -18.20 9.76
CA GLU A 193 -23.49 -19.48 10.38
C GLU A 193 -22.24 -20.09 9.73
N LYS A 194 -22.18 -20.10 8.38
CA LYS A 194 -21.05 -20.64 7.62
C LYS A 194 -19.71 -19.98 7.99
N TYR A 195 -19.68 -18.66 8.18
CA TYR A 195 -18.45 -17.91 8.44
C TYR A 195 -18.24 -17.56 9.93
N GLY A 196 -19.13 -18.00 10.81
CA GLY A 196 -19.06 -17.75 12.26
C GLY A 196 -19.20 -16.27 12.63
N LEU A 197 -20.11 -15.57 11.95
CA LEU A 197 -20.33 -14.13 12.05
C LEU A 197 -21.45 -13.81 13.05
N VAL A 198 -21.25 -12.77 13.86
CA VAL A 198 -22.31 -12.24 14.75
C VAL A 198 -23.28 -11.36 13.95
N SER A 199 -24.50 -11.14 14.47
CA SER A 199 -25.46 -10.22 13.82
C SER A 199 -24.93 -8.79 13.77
N LEU A 200 -25.37 -8.00 12.78
CA LEU A 200 -24.98 -6.61 12.63
C LEU A 200 -25.33 -5.78 13.88
N ARG A 201 -26.49 -6.04 14.49
CA ARG A 201 -26.90 -5.37 15.74
C ARG A 201 -25.95 -5.68 16.89
N ALA A 202 -25.55 -6.94 17.05
CA ALA A 202 -24.58 -7.33 18.07
C ALA A 202 -23.20 -6.70 17.79
N ALA A 203 -22.77 -6.67 16.54
CA ALA A 203 -21.51 -6.06 16.15
C ALA A 203 -21.47 -4.55 16.43
N LEU A 204 -22.51 -3.80 16.04
CA LEU A 204 -22.61 -2.35 16.30
C LEU A 204 -22.70 -2.02 17.80
N LYS A 205 -23.38 -2.87 18.58
CA LYS A 205 -23.40 -2.72 20.03
C LYS A 205 -22.01 -2.97 20.62
N ASN A 206 -21.38 -4.09 20.28
CA ASN A 206 -20.14 -4.54 20.91
C ASN A 206 -18.90 -3.81 20.42
N ILE A 207 -18.92 -3.17 19.25
CA ILE A 207 -17.81 -2.30 18.84
C ILE A 207 -17.76 -1.02 19.68
N HIS A 208 -18.92 -0.48 20.07
CA HIS A 208 -19.01 0.72 20.89
C HIS A 208 -19.02 0.44 22.38
N PHE A 209 -19.67 -0.62 22.83
CA PHE A 209 -19.78 -0.98 24.24
C PHE A 209 -19.69 -2.51 24.40
N PRO A 210 -18.48 -3.08 24.23
CA PRO A 210 -18.27 -4.51 24.41
C PRO A 210 -18.44 -4.92 25.88
N GLY A 211 -19.08 -6.07 26.11
CA GLY A 211 -19.07 -6.72 27.43
C GLY A 211 -17.74 -7.43 27.71
N SER A 212 -17.02 -7.85 26.66
CA SER A 212 -15.69 -8.44 26.78
C SER A 212 -14.78 -8.08 25.60
N MET A 213 -13.46 -8.29 25.76
CA MET A 213 -12.51 -8.04 24.67
C MET A 213 -12.72 -9.01 23.51
N GLU A 214 -13.20 -10.23 23.79
CA GLU A 214 -13.54 -11.22 22.77
C GLU A 214 -14.77 -10.80 21.96
N GLU A 215 -15.79 -10.22 22.60
CA GLU A 215 -16.97 -9.70 21.91
C GLU A 215 -16.62 -8.52 21.01
N LYS A 216 -15.71 -7.65 21.46
CA LYS A 216 -15.14 -6.58 20.66
C LYS A 216 -14.45 -7.15 19.42
N ASP A 217 -13.60 -8.17 19.58
CA ASP A 217 -12.86 -8.74 18.45
C ASP A 217 -13.81 -9.46 17.46
N LYS A 218 -14.88 -10.11 17.94
CA LYS A 218 -15.96 -10.65 17.10
C LYS A 218 -16.71 -9.55 16.34
N ALA A 219 -16.97 -8.41 16.97
CA ALA A 219 -17.60 -7.25 16.34
C ALA A 219 -16.73 -6.64 15.25
N ILE A 220 -15.42 -6.45 15.52
CA ILE A 220 -14.44 -6.01 14.52
C ILE A 220 -14.44 -6.97 13.34
N ARG A 221 -14.34 -8.27 13.59
CA ARG A 221 -14.35 -9.30 12.54
C ARG A 221 -15.59 -9.23 11.67
N ARG A 222 -16.79 -9.08 12.25
CA ARG A 222 -18.05 -8.97 11.51
C ARG A 222 -18.12 -7.73 10.62
N LEU A 223 -17.71 -6.58 11.15
CA LEU A 223 -17.77 -5.30 10.44
C LEU A 223 -16.69 -5.23 9.34
N ALA A 224 -15.48 -5.72 9.63
CA ALA A 224 -14.42 -5.85 8.63
C ALA A 224 -14.83 -6.80 7.49
N PHE A 225 -15.42 -7.95 7.84
CA PHE A 225 -15.93 -8.89 6.85
C PHE A 225 -16.98 -8.24 5.94
N GLU A 226 -17.91 -7.47 6.50
CA GLU A 226 -18.93 -6.77 5.71
C GLU A 226 -18.33 -5.75 4.74
N GLU A 227 -17.32 -5.04 5.21
CA GLU A 227 -16.64 -4.02 4.42
C GLU A 227 -15.89 -4.65 3.22
N TYR A 228 -15.24 -5.80 3.46
CA TYR A 228 -14.63 -6.59 2.41
C TYR A 228 -15.69 -7.19 1.47
N PHE A 229 -16.77 -7.74 2.01
CA PHE A 229 -17.85 -8.34 1.22
C PHE A 229 -18.49 -7.30 0.30
N ALA A 230 -18.82 -6.12 0.80
CA ALA A 230 -19.35 -5.01 0.00
C ALA A 230 -18.40 -4.62 -1.15
N THR A 231 -17.09 -4.62 -0.88
CA THR A 231 -16.07 -4.32 -1.89
C THR A 231 -15.99 -5.43 -2.95
N GLU A 232 -15.89 -6.69 -2.54
CA GLU A 232 -15.83 -7.83 -3.45
C GLU A 232 -17.10 -7.97 -4.30
N MET A 233 -18.28 -7.72 -3.74
CA MET A 233 -19.55 -7.66 -4.48
C MET A 233 -19.50 -6.61 -5.60
N ARG A 234 -18.97 -5.41 -5.31
CA ARG A 234 -18.82 -4.36 -6.31
C ARG A 234 -17.83 -4.75 -7.42
N LEU A 235 -16.72 -5.39 -7.04
CA LEU A 235 -15.73 -5.89 -8.00
C LEU A 235 -16.31 -6.96 -8.92
N GLU A 236 -17.08 -7.91 -8.36
CA GLU A 236 -17.71 -8.98 -9.12
C GLU A 236 -18.75 -8.44 -10.11
N TRP A 237 -19.52 -7.42 -9.70
CA TRP A 237 -20.42 -6.70 -10.60
C TRP A 237 -19.70 -6.02 -11.77
N ILE A 238 -18.57 -5.34 -11.50
CA ILE A 238 -17.75 -4.69 -12.55
C ILE A 238 -17.21 -5.74 -13.52
N ARG A 239 -16.65 -6.84 -13.01
CA ARG A 239 -16.12 -7.94 -13.84
C ARG A 239 -17.21 -8.49 -14.76
N HIS A 240 -18.41 -8.70 -14.23
CA HIS A 240 -19.54 -9.19 -15.02
C HIS A 240 -20.01 -8.18 -16.09
N HIS A 241 -20.11 -6.88 -15.75
CA HIS A 241 -20.55 -5.86 -16.71
C HIS A 241 -19.53 -5.61 -17.81
N ARG A 242 -18.23 -5.69 -17.51
CA ARG A 242 -17.18 -5.66 -18.54
C ARG A 242 -17.29 -6.86 -19.49
N LYS A 243 -17.56 -8.05 -18.94
CA LYS A 243 -17.92 -9.24 -19.73
C LYS A 243 -19.26 -9.14 -20.46
N ARG A 244 -19.92 -7.98 -20.56
CA ARG A 244 -21.05 -7.76 -21.47
C ARG A 244 -20.69 -6.92 -22.68
N GLN A 245 -19.61 -6.15 -22.63
CA GLN A 245 -19.10 -5.42 -23.77
C GLN A 245 -18.25 -6.38 -24.61
N LYS A 246 -18.83 -6.92 -25.67
CA LYS A 246 -18.12 -7.81 -26.59
C LYS A 246 -17.04 -7.03 -27.33
N LYS A 247 -15.91 -7.69 -27.58
CA LYS A 247 -14.87 -7.20 -28.48
C LYS A 247 -15.45 -7.01 -29.88
N GLU A 248 -15.02 -5.96 -30.56
CA GLU A 248 -15.28 -5.77 -31.98
C GLU A 248 -14.35 -6.62 -32.87
N PHE A 249 -13.39 -7.31 -32.26
CA PHE A 249 -12.41 -8.17 -32.93
C PHE A 249 -12.25 -9.54 -32.25
N ARG A 250 -11.64 -10.49 -32.96
CA ARG A 250 -11.31 -11.82 -32.43
C ARG A 250 -9.90 -12.21 -32.84
N TYR A 251 -9.16 -12.79 -31.90
CA TYR A 251 -7.87 -13.39 -32.21
C TYR A 251 -8.04 -14.78 -32.83
N ASN A 252 -7.08 -15.16 -33.67
CA ASN A 252 -6.99 -16.48 -34.27
C ASN A 252 -5.62 -17.09 -33.97
N LEU A 253 -5.60 -18.19 -33.21
CA LEU A 253 -4.38 -18.88 -32.82
C LEU A 253 -3.91 -19.84 -33.92
N THR A 254 -3.14 -19.34 -34.89
CA THR A 254 -2.57 -20.18 -35.96
C THR A 254 -1.21 -20.79 -35.61
N LYS A 255 -0.53 -20.27 -34.57
CA LYS A 255 0.75 -20.74 -33.99
C LYS A 255 1.98 -20.63 -34.91
N LYS A 256 1.88 -20.02 -36.10
CA LYS A 256 3.00 -19.85 -37.03
C LYS A 256 4.08 -18.91 -36.47
N LEU A 257 3.70 -17.72 -36.00
CA LEU A 257 4.65 -16.75 -35.43
C LEU A 257 5.18 -17.22 -34.09
N LEU A 258 4.32 -17.81 -33.25
CA LEU A 258 4.71 -18.32 -31.94
C LEU A 258 5.68 -19.51 -32.01
N ALA A 259 5.51 -20.41 -32.98
CA ALA A 259 6.43 -21.53 -33.18
C ALA A 259 7.83 -21.04 -33.56
N ARG A 260 7.93 -20.12 -34.54
CA ARG A 260 9.21 -19.51 -34.96
C ARG A 260 9.87 -18.71 -33.84
N PHE A 261 9.06 -17.95 -33.09
CA PHE A 261 9.56 -17.24 -31.90
C PHE A 261 10.14 -18.21 -30.88
N LYS A 262 9.46 -19.36 -30.64
CA LYS A 262 9.94 -20.37 -29.70
C LYS A 262 11.27 -21.00 -30.14
N GLU A 263 11.47 -21.20 -31.44
CA GLU A 263 12.74 -21.69 -32.00
C GLU A 263 13.89 -20.71 -31.80
N ASN A 264 13.62 -19.40 -31.80
CA ASN A 264 14.61 -18.34 -31.59
C ASN A 264 14.94 -18.08 -30.11
N LEU A 265 14.24 -18.70 -29.15
CA LEU A 265 14.47 -18.47 -27.74
C LEU A 265 15.73 -19.22 -27.26
N PRO A 266 16.64 -18.53 -26.54
CA PRO A 266 17.85 -19.17 -26.00
C PRO A 266 17.58 -20.04 -24.75
N PHE A 267 16.31 -20.24 -24.37
CA PHE A 267 15.88 -21.00 -23.21
C PHE A 267 14.49 -21.59 -23.42
N GLU A 268 14.14 -22.61 -22.64
CA GLU A 268 12.78 -23.13 -22.60
C GLU A 268 11.88 -22.36 -21.64
N PHE A 269 10.59 -22.26 -21.99
CA PHE A 269 9.60 -21.71 -21.06
C PHE A 269 9.48 -22.55 -19.80
N THR A 270 9.42 -21.88 -18.65
CA THR A 270 9.09 -22.51 -17.38
C THR A 270 7.64 -23.01 -17.37
N ILE A 271 7.32 -23.94 -16.46
CA ILE A 271 5.93 -24.38 -16.24
C ILE A 271 5.03 -23.17 -15.89
N ALA A 272 5.54 -22.23 -15.08
CA ALA A 272 4.83 -21.00 -14.72
C ALA A 272 4.56 -20.11 -15.95
N GLN A 273 5.56 -19.92 -16.80
CA GLN A 273 5.41 -19.15 -18.05
C GLN A 273 4.40 -19.79 -18.99
N LYS A 274 4.47 -21.12 -19.20
CA LYS A 274 3.50 -21.85 -20.04
C LYS A 274 2.06 -21.72 -19.51
N ARG A 275 1.87 -21.88 -18.20
CA ARG A 275 0.56 -21.70 -17.55
C ARG A 275 0.03 -20.29 -17.77
N VAL A 276 0.84 -19.27 -17.48
CA VAL A 276 0.43 -17.86 -17.60
C VAL A 276 0.18 -17.44 -19.05
N ILE A 277 0.99 -17.92 -20.01
CA ILE A 277 0.74 -17.69 -21.44
C ILE A 277 -0.62 -18.29 -21.84
N ASN A 278 -0.94 -19.50 -21.39
CA ASN A 278 -2.24 -20.12 -21.67
C ASN A 278 -3.41 -19.37 -21.01
N GLU A 279 -3.24 -18.87 -19.77
CA GLU A 279 -4.23 -18.01 -19.10
C GLU A 279 -4.50 -16.74 -19.93
N ILE A 280 -3.44 -16.04 -20.36
CA ILE A 280 -3.57 -14.85 -21.19
C ILE A 280 -4.20 -15.18 -22.54
N PHE A 281 -3.79 -16.27 -23.20
CA PHE A 281 -4.35 -16.65 -24.49
C PHE A 281 -5.83 -17.02 -24.39
N SER A 282 -6.23 -17.70 -23.32
CA SER A 282 -7.64 -18.02 -23.06
C SER A 282 -8.48 -16.74 -22.97
N ASP A 283 -7.99 -15.72 -22.27
CA ASP A 283 -8.69 -14.45 -22.14
C ASP A 283 -8.70 -13.64 -23.44
N LEU A 284 -7.56 -13.58 -24.13
CA LEU A 284 -7.44 -12.90 -25.42
C LEU A 284 -8.43 -13.51 -26.42
N LEU A 285 -8.45 -14.84 -26.56
CA LEU A 285 -9.37 -15.57 -27.46
C LEU A 285 -10.85 -15.48 -27.06
N SER A 286 -11.16 -15.02 -25.85
CA SER A 286 -12.55 -14.84 -25.40
C SER A 286 -13.26 -13.70 -26.14
N GLU A 287 -14.59 -13.67 -26.09
CA GLU A 287 -15.39 -12.60 -26.68
C GLU A 287 -15.32 -11.27 -25.91
N PHE A 288 -14.63 -11.22 -24.76
CA PHE A 288 -14.63 -10.09 -23.83
C PHE A 288 -13.22 -9.49 -23.65
N PRO A 289 -13.11 -8.15 -23.45
CA PRO A 289 -11.84 -7.48 -23.15
C PRO A 289 -11.12 -8.08 -21.93
N MET A 290 -9.86 -8.43 -22.12
CA MET A 290 -8.95 -8.84 -21.05
C MET A 290 -8.45 -7.60 -20.32
N THR A 291 -8.46 -7.64 -18.98
CA THR A 291 -7.73 -6.67 -18.15
C THR A 291 -6.96 -7.44 -17.08
N ARG A 292 -5.67 -7.66 -17.32
CA ARG A 292 -4.87 -8.61 -16.54
C ARG A 292 -3.59 -7.97 -16.01
N LEU A 293 -3.28 -8.23 -14.73
CA LEU A 293 -2.01 -7.92 -14.10
C LEU A 293 -1.11 -9.16 -14.09
N LEU A 294 -0.04 -9.10 -14.87
CA LEU A 294 1.07 -10.05 -14.84
C LEU A 294 2.08 -9.61 -13.77
N GLN A 295 2.11 -10.33 -12.65
CA GLN A 295 3.12 -10.15 -11.62
C GLN A 295 4.11 -11.30 -11.61
N GLY A 296 5.33 -11.00 -11.18
CA GLY A 296 6.37 -11.98 -11.03
C GLY A 296 7.66 -11.31 -10.58
N ASP A 297 8.56 -12.09 -10.00
CA ASP A 297 9.85 -11.56 -9.53
C ASP A 297 10.65 -10.92 -10.69
N VAL A 298 11.60 -10.05 -10.37
CA VAL A 298 12.52 -9.46 -11.34
C VAL A 298 13.23 -10.58 -12.09
N GLY A 299 13.13 -10.60 -13.43
CA GLY A 299 13.72 -11.65 -14.27
C GLY A 299 13.01 -13.01 -14.24
N SER A 300 11.74 -13.07 -13.82
CA SER A 300 10.85 -14.24 -14.01
C SER A 300 10.42 -14.47 -15.47
N GLY A 301 10.81 -13.57 -16.39
CA GLY A 301 10.47 -13.65 -17.82
C GLY A 301 9.15 -12.99 -18.20
N LYS A 302 8.67 -12.00 -17.43
CA LYS A 302 7.46 -11.21 -17.77
C LYS A 302 7.47 -10.67 -19.20
N THR A 303 8.60 -10.13 -19.65
CA THR A 303 8.81 -9.60 -21.00
C THR A 303 8.48 -10.61 -22.10
N VAL A 304 8.82 -11.89 -21.87
CA VAL A 304 8.64 -12.98 -22.84
C VAL A 304 7.18 -13.42 -22.92
N VAL A 305 6.49 -13.43 -21.78
CA VAL A 305 5.04 -13.66 -21.70
C VAL A 305 4.27 -12.53 -22.40
N ALA A 306 4.66 -11.28 -22.16
CA ALA A 306 4.09 -10.11 -22.83
C ALA A 306 4.33 -10.14 -24.34
N LEU A 307 5.54 -10.49 -24.78
CA LEU A 307 5.87 -10.67 -26.19
C LEU A 307 5.03 -11.79 -26.84
N SER A 308 4.83 -12.92 -26.16
CA SER A 308 3.97 -14.00 -26.65
C SER A 308 2.54 -13.53 -26.87
N SER A 309 2.05 -12.66 -25.99
CA SER A 309 0.72 -12.04 -26.09
C SER A 309 0.63 -11.08 -27.29
N ALA A 310 1.66 -10.25 -27.50
CA ALA A 310 1.74 -9.37 -28.67
C ALA A 310 1.79 -10.15 -29.98
N LEU A 311 2.50 -11.28 -30.03
CA LEU A 311 2.56 -12.13 -31.22
C LEU A 311 1.20 -12.74 -31.58
N LEU A 312 0.37 -13.11 -30.61
CA LEU A 312 -1.00 -13.57 -30.88
C LEU A 312 -1.83 -12.47 -31.56
N ALA A 313 -1.69 -11.22 -31.10
CA ALA A 313 -2.36 -10.08 -31.74
C ALA A 313 -1.91 -9.87 -33.18
N VAL A 314 -0.59 -9.88 -33.40
CA VAL A 314 0.00 -9.70 -34.73
C VAL A 314 -0.36 -10.84 -35.68
N GLU A 315 -0.32 -12.08 -35.21
CA GLU A 315 -0.70 -13.27 -35.99
C GLU A 315 -2.17 -13.22 -36.42
N SER A 316 -3.01 -12.56 -35.63
CA SER A 316 -4.43 -12.34 -35.91
C SER A 316 -4.69 -11.13 -36.81
N GLY A 317 -3.64 -10.45 -37.27
CA GLY A 317 -3.73 -9.29 -38.16
C GLY A 317 -3.91 -7.95 -37.45
N TYR A 318 -3.77 -7.89 -36.13
CA TYR A 318 -3.92 -6.68 -35.31
C TYR A 318 -2.58 -6.09 -34.85
N GLN A 319 -2.61 -4.84 -34.40
CA GLN A 319 -1.45 -4.17 -33.82
C GLN A 319 -1.38 -4.37 -32.30
N ALA A 320 -0.17 -4.42 -31.75
CA ALA A 320 0.08 -4.41 -30.31
C ALA A 320 0.95 -3.20 -29.92
N ALA A 321 0.70 -2.64 -28.73
CA ALA A 321 1.46 -1.54 -28.17
C ALA A 321 2.11 -1.93 -26.83
N LEU A 322 3.36 -1.54 -26.60
CA LEU A 322 4.03 -1.64 -25.30
C LEU A 322 4.42 -0.24 -24.80
N LEU A 323 3.88 0.12 -23.64
CA LEU A 323 4.14 1.36 -22.94
C LEU A 323 5.14 1.13 -21.81
N ALA A 324 6.26 1.84 -21.86
CA ALA A 324 7.28 1.86 -20.80
C ALA A 324 7.36 3.25 -20.14
N PRO A 325 7.68 3.34 -18.83
CA PRO A 325 7.71 4.61 -18.09
C PRO A 325 8.84 5.56 -18.53
N THR A 326 9.92 5.03 -19.11
CA THR A 326 11.11 5.81 -19.51
C THR A 326 11.57 5.43 -20.92
N GLU A 327 12.25 6.37 -21.59
CA GLU A 327 12.77 6.14 -22.96
C GLU A 327 13.78 4.99 -22.99
N ILE A 328 14.66 4.90 -21.99
CA ILE A 328 15.63 3.80 -21.89
C ILE A 328 14.94 2.44 -21.81
N LEU A 329 13.87 2.34 -21.01
CA LEU A 329 13.16 1.06 -20.87
C LEU A 329 12.40 0.72 -22.15
N ALA A 330 11.85 1.72 -22.86
CA ALA A 330 11.26 1.53 -24.19
C ALA A 330 12.31 1.05 -25.21
N GLU A 331 13.49 1.67 -25.24
CA GLU A 331 14.62 1.26 -26.09
C GLU A 331 15.06 -0.17 -25.78
N GLN A 332 15.20 -0.52 -24.49
CA GLN A 332 15.57 -1.85 -24.07
C GLN A 332 14.56 -2.90 -24.52
N HIS A 333 13.26 -2.64 -24.35
CA HIS A 333 12.21 -3.53 -24.87
C HIS A 333 12.28 -3.64 -26.39
N TYR A 334 12.51 -2.53 -27.10
CA TYR A 334 12.67 -2.52 -28.54
C TYR A 334 13.84 -3.38 -29.02
N PHE A 335 15.03 -3.22 -28.45
CA PHE A 335 16.18 -4.06 -28.80
C PHE A 335 15.97 -5.52 -28.41
N THR A 336 15.38 -5.79 -27.24
CA THR A 336 15.07 -7.15 -26.80
C THR A 336 14.11 -7.83 -27.77
N PHE A 337 13.02 -7.15 -28.13
CA PHE A 337 12.02 -7.69 -29.06
C PHE A 337 12.62 -7.86 -30.45
N LYS A 338 13.41 -6.90 -30.94
CA LYS A 338 14.08 -6.99 -32.23
C LYS A 338 15.08 -8.15 -32.29
N ASN A 339 15.83 -8.40 -31.22
CA ASN A 339 16.75 -9.53 -31.15
C ASN A 339 16.02 -10.88 -31.12
N LEU A 340 14.92 -10.97 -30.36
CA LEU A 340 14.14 -12.21 -30.23
C LEU A 340 13.28 -12.53 -31.46
N LEU A 341 12.73 -11.49 -32.09
CA LEU A 341 11.85 -11.63 -33.26
C LEU A 341 12.58 -11.53 -34.59
N GLN A 342 13.79 -10.97 -34.62
CA GLN A 342 14.55 -10.73 -35.84
C GLN A 342 13.67 -10.03 -36.88
N ASP A 343 13.50 -10.62 -38.07
CA ASP A 343 12.68 -10.09 -39.17
C ASP A 343 11.27 -10.72 -39.23
N LEU A 344 10.80 -11.38 -38.16
CA LEU A 344 9.47 -12.01 -38.15
C LEU A 344 8.32 -10.99 -38.21
N VAL A 345 8.50 -9.81 -37.61
CA VAL A 345 7.47 -8.77 -37.51
C VAL A 345 8.10 -7.38 -37.52
N ASN A 346 7.35 -6.38 -37.99
CA ASN A 346 7.79 -4.99 -37.98
C ASN A 346 7.58 -4.36 -36.60
N ILE A 347 8.66 -3.91 -35.98
CA ILE A 347 8.66 -3.26 -34.67
C ILE A 347 9.10 -1.81 -34.83
N GLU A 348 8.35 -0.88 -34.26
CA GLU A 348 8.67 0.55 -34.24
C GLU A 348 8.85 1.05 -32.80
N LEU A 349 9.75 2.03 -32.62
CA LEU A 349 10.02 2.67 -31.33
C LEU A 349 9.60 4.15 -31.36
N ILE A 350 8.62 4.56 -30.55
CA ILE A 350 8.23 5.97 -30.38
C ILE A 350 8.62 6.49 -28.99
N ILE A 351 9.59 7.40 -28.98
CA ILE A 351 10.04 8.13 -27.79
C ILE A 351 9.93 9.65 -28.03
N GLY A 352 9.99 10.45 -26.96
CA GLY A 352 9.79 11.89 -27.02
C GLY A 352 10.92 12.61 -27.78
N LYS A 353 12.17 12.15 -27.63
CA LYS A 353 13.37 12.77 -28.23
C LYS A 353 13.60 12.54 -29.73
N MET A 354 12.64 11.98 -30.46
CA MET A 354 12.82 11.69 -31.89
C MET A 354 12.74 12.95 -32.78
N LYS A 355 13.54 12.97 -33.85
CA LYS A 355 13.44 14.01 -34.89
C LYS A 355 12.02 14.03 -35.48
N LYS A 356 11.45 15.23 -35.67
CA LYS A 356 10.07 15.42 -36.15
C LYS A 356 9.78 14.68 -37.46
N THR A 357 10.71 14.66 -38.41
CA THR A 357 10.56 13.95 -39.69
C THR A 357 10.40 12.45 -39.50
N LYS A 358 11.33 11.81 -38.77
CA LYS A 358 11.22 10.37 -38.43
C LYS A 358 9.95 10.05 -37.65
N LYS A 359 9.57 10.89 -36.68
CA LYS A 359 8.34 10.71 -35.89
C LYS A 359 7.10 10.79 -36.80
N SER A 360 7.08 11.67 -37.79
CA SER A 360 6.00 11.77 -38.79
C SER A 360 5.91 10.52 -39.66
N ASP A 361 7.03 10.07 -40.23
CA ASP A 361 7.05 8.86 -41.07
C ASP A 361 6.58 7.62 -40.29
N MET A 362 6.93 7.54 -39.01
CA MET A 362 6.50 6.44 -38.13
C MET A 362 5.02 6.51 -37.79
N LYS A 363 4.47 7.71 -37.53
CA LYS A 363 3.03 7.92 -37.35
C LYS A 363 2.25 7.45 -38.58
N ASP A 364 2.75 7.75 -39.77
CA ASP A 364 2.17 7.29 -41.03
C ASP A 364 2.21 5.76 -41.17
N ARG A 365 3.32 5.12 -40.83
CA ARG A 365 3.41 3.64 -40.87
C ARG A 365 2.47 2.96 -39.88
N ILE A 366 2.31 3.53 -38.68
CA ILE A 366 1.42 3.00 -37.65
C ILE A 366 -0.05 3.14 -38.05
N SER A 367 -0.44 4.31 -38.54
CA SER A 367 -1.82 4.57 -38.99
C SER A 367 -2.23 3.75 -40.21
N ARG A 368 -1.28 3.40 -41.09
CA ARG A 368 -1.51 2.49 -42.22
C ARG A 368 -1.48 1.00 -41.84
N GLY A 369 -1.08 0.66 -40.62
CA GLY A 369 -0.95 -0.72 -40.15
C GLY A 369 0.31 -1.46 -40.61
N ALA A 370 1.33 -0.74 -41.09
CA ALA A 370 2.60 -1.35 -41.50
C ALA A 370 3.46 -1.80 -40.30
N SER A 371 3.23 -1.19 -39.12
CA SER A 371 3.88 -1.51 -37.86
C SER A 371 3.08 -2.55 -37.09
N SER A 372 3.64 -3.73 -36.85
CA SER A 372 2.98 -4.82 -36.13
C SER A 372 3.00 -4.59 -34.61
N ILE A 373 4.16 -4.18 -34.08
CA ILE A 373 4.36 -3.89 -32.66
C ILE A 373 4.92 -2.48 -32.53
N VAL A 374 4.32 -1.66 -31.66
CA VAL A 374 4.80 -0.31 -31.35
C VAL A 374 5.22 -0.25 -29.90
N ILE A 375 6.47 0.13 -29.65
CA ILE A 375 7.04 0.26 -28.31
C ILE A 375 7.31 1.73 -28.06
N GLY A 376 6.98 2.24 -26.87
CA GLY A 376 7.20 3.65 -26.60
C GLY A 376 6.88 4.07 -25.19
N THR A 377 6.96 5.38 -24.96
CA THR A 377 6.63 5.99 -23.67
C THR A 377 5.23 6.62 -23.70
N HIS A 378 4.90 7.43 -22.70
CA HIS A 378 3.69 8.25 -22.69
C HIS A 378 3.54 9.15 -23.93
N ALA A 379 4.61 9.36 -24.71
CA ALA A 379 4.54 10.00 -26.03
C ALA A 379 3.54 9.31 -26.98
N MET A 380 3.26 8.01 -26.81
CA MET A 380 2.24 7.28 -27.57
C MET A 380 0.80 7.71 -27.25
N LEU A 381 0.59 8.35 -26.09
CA LEU A 381 -0.72 8.83 -25.64
C LEU A 381 -1.03 10.26 -26.12
N GLU A 382 -0.09 10.91 -26.83
CA GLU A 382 -0.30 12.21 -27.49
C GLU A 382 -1.42 12.12 -28.55
N GLU A 383 -2.12 13.22 -28.82
CA GLU A 383 -3.32 13.24 -29.67
C GLU A 383 -3.07 12.79 -31.13
N ASP A 384 -1.84 12.95 -31.64
CA ASP A 384 -1.52 12.72 -33.05
C ASP A 384 -1.22 11.25 -33.44
N ILE A 385 -1.21 10.30 -32.51
CA ILE A 385 -0.87 8.89 -32.82
C ILE A 385 -2.15 8.08 -32.92
N ASN A 386 -2.46 7.68 -34.16
CA ASN A 386 -3.62 6.86 -34.51
C ASN A 386 -3.16 5.49 -35.02
N PHE A 387 -3.71 4.43 -34.43
CA PHE A 387 -3.51 3.05 -34.86
C PHE A 387 -4.59 2.66 -35.87
N LYS A 388 -4.28 1.74 -36.77
CA LYS A 388 -5.26 1.18 -37.70
C LYS A 388 -6.22 0.22 -36.99
N ASN A 389 -5.65 -0.70 -36.21
CA ASN A 389 -6.39 -1.78 -35.56
C ASN A 389 -5.61 -2.30 -34.33
N LEU A 390 -5.43 -1.42 -33.34
CA LEU A 390 -4.84 -1.78 -32.05
C LEU A 390 -5.78 -2.74 -31.31
N ALA A 391 -5.26 -3.88 -30.89
CA ALA A 391 -6.03 -4.89 -30.15
C ALA A 391 -5.46 -5.17 -28.76
N LEU A 392 -4.15 -5.01 -28.55
CA LEU A 392 -3.51 -5.29 -27.27
C LEU A 392 -2.59 -4.14 -26.83
N ILE A 393 -2.75 -3.73 -25.57
CA ILE A 393 -1.87 -2.77 -24.90
C ILE A 393 -1.17 -3.47 -23.74
N ILE A 394 0.14 -3.32 -23.69
CA ILE A 394 1.00 -3.82 -22.63
C ILE A 394 1.58 -2.62 -21.88
N ILE A 395 1.43 -2.58 -20.56
CA ILE A 395 2.01 -1.52 -19.71
C ILE A 395 3.05 -2.15 -18.79
N ASP A 396 4.31 -1.75 -18.91
CA ASP A 396 5.37 -2.20 -18.00
C ASP A 396 5.57 -1.23 -16.83
N GLU A 397 5.89 -1.75 -15.65
CA GLU A 397 6.07 -0.97 -14.41
C GLU A 397 4.93 0.03 -14.14
N GLN A 398 3.68 -0.46 -14.15
CA GLN A 398 2.48 0.39 -14.11
C GLN A 398 2.46 1.43 -12.97
N HIS A 399 3.10 1.14 -11.84
CA HIS A 399 3.10 1.99 -10.66
C HIS A 399 3.83 3.33 -10.88
N LYS A 400 4.66 3.43 -11.93
CA LYS A 400 5.35 4.67 -12.30
C LYS A 400 4.50 5.59 -13.18
N PHE A 401 3.32 5.15 -13.63
CA PHE A 401 2.40 5.95 -14.41
C PHE A 401 1.44 6.72 -13.50
N GLY A 402 1.37 8.03 -13.67
CA GLY A 402 0.49 8.91 -12.89
C GLY A 402 -1.00 8.64 -13.14
N VAL A 403 -1.87 9.12 -12.24
CA VAL A 403 -3.34 9.00 -12.37
C VAL A 403 -3.86 9.64 -13.66
N GLU A 404 -3.35 10.82 -14.05
CA GLU A 404 -3.75 11.51 -15.29
C GLU A 404 -3.40 10.72 -16.56
N GLN A 405 -2.27 10.01 -16.57
CA GLN A 405 -1.87 9.19 -17.71
C GLN A 405 -2.79 7.97 -17.87
N ARG A 406 -3.20 7.37 -16.75
CA ARG A 406 -4.20 6.28 -16.72
C ARG A 406 -5.56 6.73 -17.23
N MET A 407 -5.97 7.97 -16.92
CA MET A 407 -7.20 8.57 -17.44
C MET A 407 -7.13 8.84 -18.96
N LYS A 408 -5.98 9.28 -19.48
CA LYS A 408 -5.78 9.49 -20.93
C LYS A 408 -5.84 8.20 -21.74
N ILE A 409 -5.35 7.08 -21.17
CA ILE A 409 -5.48 5.75 -21.76
C ILE A 409 -6.96 5.38 -21.93
N LYS A 410 -7.79 5.61 -20.90
CA LYS A 410 -9.24 5.27 -20.95
C LYS A 410 -10.06 6.19 -21.86
N LYS A 411 -9.64 7.44 -22.07
CA LYS A 411 -10.39 8.43 -22.87
C LYS A 411 -10.31 8.21 -24.39
N LYS A 412 -9.30 7.49 -24.90
CA LYS A 412 -9.21 7.17 -26.33
C LYS A 412 -10.02 5.92 -26.64
N SER A 413 -11.00 6.01 -27.54
CA SER A 413 -11.94 4.93 -27.89
C SER A 413 -11.26 3.60 -28.22
N TYR A 414 -10.19 3.61 -29.02
CA TYR A 414 -9.44 2.40 -29.36
C TYR A 414 -8.71 1.76 -28.17
N PHE A 415 -8.29 2.54 -27.18
CA PHE A 415 -7.64 2.03 -25.97
C PHE A 415 -8.68 1.43 -25.00
N ALA A 416 -9.89 1.97 -24.95
CA ALA A 416 -10.99 1.43 -24.17
C ALA A 416 -11.52 0.09 -24.73
N ALA A 417 -11.46 -0.10 -26.05
CA ALA A 417 -11.89 -1.33 -26.73
C ALA A 417 -10.81 -2.42 -26.84
N SER A 418 -9.55 -2.12 -26.48
CA SER A 418 -8.41 -3.04 -26.58
C SER A 418 -8.25 -3.89 -25.32
N ASP A 419 -7.64 -5.07 -25.47
CA ASP A 419 -7.15 -5.87 -24.36
C ASP A 419 -5.99 -5.18 -23.63
N LEU A 420 -5.94 -5.29 -22.31
CA LEU A 420 -4.95 -4.63 -21.45
C LEU A 420 -4.19 -5.63 -20.59
N LEU A 421 -2.87 -5.68 -20.79
CA LEU A 421 -1.93 -6.45 -19.98
C LEU A 421 -0.98 -5.51 -19.22
N MET A 422 -1.12 -5.46 -17.91
CA MET A 422 -0.21 -4.70 -17.05
C MET A 422 0.86 -5.62 -16.49
N MET A 423 2.10 -5.13 -16.33
CA MET A 423 3.19 -5.86 -15.71
C MET A 423 3.72 -5.11 -14.50
N THR A 424 4.09 -5.85 -13.46
CA THR A 424 4.80 -5.31 -12.30
C THR A 424 5.97 -6.19 -11.91
N ALA A 425 7.09 -5.55 -11.58
CA ALA A 425 8.25 -6.22 -11.01
C ALA A 425 8.12 -6.51 -9.52
N THR A 426 7.31 -5.75 -8.79
CA THR A 426 7.03 -5.98 -7.37
C THR A 426 5.96 -7.05 -7.22
N PRO A 427 6.29 -8.20 -6.60
CA PRO A 427 5.27 -9.17 -6.23
C PRO A 427 4.34 -8.54 -5.20
N ILE A 428 3.05 -8.50 -5.49
CA ILE A 428 2.03 -8.06 -4.55
C ILE A 428 1.41 -9.35 -3.98
N PRO A 429 1.24 -9.47 -2.65
CA PRO A 429 0.49 -10.59 -2.09
C PRO A 429 -0.84 -10.72 -2.82
N ARG A 430 -1.16 -11.92 -3.32
CA ARG A 430 -2.25 -12.11 -4.30
C ARG A 430 -3.58 -11.52 -3.82
N THR A 431 -3.89 -11.64 -2.54
CA THR A 431 -5.10 -11.06 -1.93
C THR A 431 -5.07 -9.54 -1.89
N LEU A 432 -3.95 -8.94 -1.50
CA LEU A 432 -3.79 -7.49 -1.49
C LEU A 432 -3.90 -6.93 -2.92
N GLY A 433 -3.36 -7.66 -3.91
CA GLY A 433 -3.54 -7.35 -5.32
C GLY A 433 -5.00 -7.43 -5.78
N LEU A 434 -5.72 -8.47 -5.38
CA LEU A 434 -7.13 -8.67 -5.72
C LEU A 434 -8.07 -7.65 -5.07
N THR A 435 -7.71 -7.10 -3.90
CA THR A 435 -8.53 -6.07 -3.24
C THR A 435 -8.16 -4.66 -3.73
N LEU A 436 -6.87 -4.36 -3.93
CA LEU A 436 -6.41 -3.03 -4.37
C LEU A 436 -6.57 -2.78 -5.87
N TYR A 437 -6.43 -3.83 -6.68
CA TYR A 437 -6.54 -3.78 -8.15
C TYR A 437 -7.68 -4.68 -8.61
N GLY A 438 -8.74 -4.79 -7.82
CA GLY A 438 -9.75 -5.85 -7.96
C GLY A 438 -10.53 -5.92 -9.26
N ASP A 439 -10.38 -4.93 -10.13
CA ASP A 439 -10.90 -4.96 -11.49
C ASP A 439 -9.95 -5.68 -12.49
N LEU A 440 -8.79 -6.18 -12.02
CA LEU A 440 -7.80 -6.91 -12.80
C LEU A 440 -7.75 -8.39 -12.44
N ASP A 441 -7.69 -9.24 -13.46
CA ASP A 441 -7.29 -10.64 -13.28
C ASP A 441 -5.79 -10.73 -12.99
N ILE A 442 -5.36 -11.57 -12.05
CA ILE A 442 -3.95 -11.65 -11.64
C ILE A 442 -3.32 -12.96 -12.10
N SER A 443 -2.29 -12.88 -12.95
CA SER A 443 -1.39 -13.99 -13.27
C SER A 443 -0.07 -13.82 -12.55
N THR A 444 0.40 -14.90 -11.94
CA THR A 444 1.62 -14.90 -11.11
C THR A 444 2.67 -15.82 -11.72
N LEU A 445 3.88 -15.29 -11.96
CA LEU A 445 5.08 -16.05 -12.29
C LEU A 445 5.88 -16.32 -11.02
N ASP A 446 5.73 -17.53 -10.49
CA ASP A 446 6.29 -18.04 -9.23
C ASP A 446 7.65 -18.76 -9.40
N LYS A 447 8.09 -19.01 -10.64
CA LYS A 447 9.34 -19.72 -10.93
C LYS A 447 10.30 -18.87 -11.76
N LEU A 448 11.57 -18.88 -11.38
CA LEU A 448 12.65 -18.29 -12.18
C LEU A 448 13.00 -19.18 -13.39
N PRO A 449 13.47 -18.61 -14.51
CA PRO A 449 13.92 -19.37 -15.66
C PRO A 449 15.11 -20.31 -15.34
N PRO A 450 15.20 -21.49 -15.98
CA PRO A 450 16.36 -22.37 -15.84
C PRO A 450 17.66 -21.68 -16.28
N GLY A 451 18.75 -21.93 -15.57
CA GLY A 451 20.08 -21.34 -15.83
C GLY A 451 20.40 -20.07 -15.05
N ARG A 452 19.42 -19.46 -14.36
CA ARG A 452 19.68 -18.30 -13.50
C ARG A 452 20.15 -18.73 -12.12
N LYS A 453 21.40 -18.42 -11.78
CA LYS A 453 21.93 -18.61 -10.41
C LYS A 453 21.31 -17.58 -9.47
N SER A 454 20.90 -18.02 -8.28
CA SER A 454 20.38 -17.12 -7.24
C SER A 454 21.47 -16.15 -6.78
N VAL A 455 21.13 -14.88 -6.60
CA VAL A 455 22.05 -13.89 -6.04
C VAL A 455 22.29 -14.21 -4.56
N LYS A 456 23.56 -14.34 -4.16
CA LYS A 456 23.90 -14.52 -2.75
C LYS A 456 23.84 -13.17 -2.05
N THR A 457 23.05 -13.06 -0.98
CA THR A 457 22.93 -11.82 -0.20
C THR A 457 23.73 -11.97 1.09
N ILE A 458 24.62 -11.01 1.41
CA ILE A 458 25.53 -11.10 2.56
C ILE A 458 25.70 -9.73 3.21
N GLY A 459 25.67 -9.68 4.55
CA GLY A 459 26.09 -8.51 5.31
C GLY A 459 27.61 -8.47 5.51
N MET A 460 28.27 -7.37 5.14
CA MET A 460 29.73 -7.21 5.32
C MET A 460 30.10 -5.82 5.83
N SER A 461 31.31 -5.70 6.37
CA SER A 461 31.91 -4.38 6.62
C SER A 461 32.30 -3.73 5.30
N GLU A 462 32.32 -2.40 5.28
CA GLU A 462 32.62 -1.60 4.08
C GLU A 462 33.96 -1.97 3.43
N ARG A 463 35.01 -2.11 4.25
CA ARG A 463 36.36 -2.48 3.77
C ARG A 463 36.36 -3.82 3.01
N ASN A 464 35.65 -4.82 3.55
CA ASN A 464 35.59 -6.15 2.94
C ASN A 464 34.73 -6.14 1.67
N ALA A 465 33.65 -5.36 1.66
CA ALA A 465 32.79 -5.21 0.49
C ALA A 465 33.55 -4.61 -0.71
N TYR A 466 34.35 -3.56 -0.49
CA TYR A 466 35.15 -2.94 -1.55
C TYR A 466 36.35 -3.79 -2.00
N ALA A 467 36.94 -4.57 -1.09
CA ALA A 467 37.95 -5.56 -1.47
C ALA A 467 37.34 -6.63 -2.41
N TYR A 468 36.19 -7.19 -2.03
CA TYR A 468 35.48 -8.16 -2.87
C TYR A 468 35.08 -7.60 -4.24
N ALA A 469 34.61 -6.35 -4.29
CA ALA A 469 34.30 -5.67 -5.53
C ALA A 469 35.52 -5.53 -6.45
N ARG A 470 36.69 -5.18 -5.90
CA ARG A 470 37.94 -5.11 -6.67
C ARG A 470 38.32 -6.45 -7.29
N ASP A 471 38.22 -7.53 -6.52
CA ASP A 471 38.54 -8.88 -7.01
C ASP A 471 37.65 -9.25 -8.20
N ARG A 472 36.35 -8.91 -8.16
CA ARG A 472 35.43 -9.13 -9.29
C ARG A 472 35.73 -8.23 -10.49
N MET A 473 36.09 -6.97 -10.25
CA MET A 473 36.46 -6.07 -11.34
C MET A 473 37.78 -6.45 -12.02
N ASN A 474 38.73 -7.06 -11.31
CA ASN A 474 39.94 -7.63 -11.90
C ASN A 474 39.61 -8.73 -12.94
N LEU A 475 38.45 -9.38 -12.81
CA LEU A 475 37.91 -10.36 -13.77
C LEU A 475 37.12 -9.72 -14.92
N GLY A 476 37.13 -8.39 -15.04
CA GLY A 476 36.41 -7.63 -16.06
C GLY A 476 34.91 -7.49 -15.82
N GLU A 477 34.45 -7.74 -14.59
CA GLU A 477 33.06 -7.56 -14.17
C GLU A 477 32.78 -6.12 -13.72
N GLN A 478 31.50 -5.75 -13.62
CA GLN A 478 31.08 -4.41 -13.23
C GLN A 478 30.35 -4.41 -11.88
N VAL A 479 30.43 -3.28 -11.17
CA VAL A 479 29.93 -3.16 -9.79
C VAL A 479 28.98 -1.97 -9.65
N PHE A 480 27.88 -2.19 -8.95
CA PHE A 480 26.99 -1.12 -8.49
C PHE A 480 27.27 -0.77 -7.03
N VAL A 481 27.26 0.52 -6.70
CA VAL A 481 27.30 1.02 -5.32
C VAL A 481 26.14 1.99 -5.10
N VAL A 482 25.25 1.72 -4.15
CA VAL A 482 23.98 2.44 -3.98
C VAL A 482 23.90 3.12 -2.62
N PHE A 483 23.64 4.43 -2.63
CA PHE A 483 23.50 5.27 -1.43
C PHE A 483 22.07 5.77 -1.25
N PRO A 484 21.50 5.76 -0.03
CA PRO A 484 20.14 6.24 0.19
C PRO A 484 20.05 7.77 0.08
N LEU A 485 18.92 8.26 -0.42
CA LEU A 485 18.50 9.65 -0.31
C LEU A 485 17.43 9.73 0.81
N VAL A 486 17.53 10.74 1.69
CA VAL A 486 16.54 10.97 2.76
C VAL A 486 15.76 12.26 2.44
N ASP A 487 14.45 12.24 2.68
CA ASP A 487 13.47 13.24 2.22
C ASP A 487 13.57 14.63 2.88
N GLU A 488 14.32 14.82 3.96
CA GLU A 488 14.30 16.09 4.70
C GLU A 488 15.50 17.02 4.41
N SER A 489 16.53 16.57 3.68
CA SER A 489 17.75 17.38 3.43
C SER A 489 18.54 16.99 2.18
N GLU A 490 17.84 16.78 1.05
CA GLU A 490 18.44 16.24 -0.18
C GLU A 490 19.69 16.97 -0.69
N LYS A 491 19.83 18.29 -0.47
CA LYS A 491 21.02 19.07 -0.90
C LYS A 491 22.28 18.75 -0.08
N ILE A 492 22.12 18.45 1.21
CA ILE A 492 23.25 18.13 2.11
C ILE A 492 23.71 16.70 1.84
N VAL A 493 22.76 15.78 1.64
CA VAL A 493 23.05 14.37 1.34
C VAL A 493 23.71 14.21 -0.03
N LEU A 494 23.27 14.93 -1.07
CA LEU A 494 23.92 14.89 -2.38
C LEU A 494 25.39 15.33 -2.31
N LYS A 495 25.71 16.35 -1.53
CA LYS A 495 27.11 16.77 -1.31
C LYS A 495 27.91 15.67 -0.61
N SER A 496 27.33 15.01 0.39
CA SER A 496 27.97 13.89 1.08
C SER A 496 28.23 12.72 0.14
N VAL A 497 27.26 12.33 -0.70
CA VAL A 497 27.44 11.26 -1.69
C VAL A 497 28.50 11.64 -2.73
N MET A 498 28.55 12.88 -3.19
CA MET A 498 29.61 13.33 -4.11
C MET A 498 31.00 13.27 -3.48
N GLN A 499 31.13 13.64 -2.20
CA GLN A 499 32.38 13.48 -1.45
C GLN A 499 32.78 12.01 -1.31
N GLU A 500 31.83 11.12 -1.03
CA GLU A 500 32.09 9.67 -1.00
C GLU A 500 32.50 9.13 -2.37
N VAL A 501 31.88 9.58 -3.46
CA VAL A 501 32.28 9.21 -4.83
C VAL A 501 33.71 9.66 -5.12
N GLU A 502 34.10 10.87 -4.71
CA GLU A 502 35.48 11.36 -4.86
C GLU A 502 36.47 10.54 -4.03
N LYS A 503 36.11 10.16 -2.80
CA LYS A 503 36.94 9.27 -1.97
C LYS A 503 37.10 7.90 -2.63
N LEU A 504 36.01 7.30 -3.10
CA LEU A 504 36.03 6.02 -3.82
C LEU A 504 36.92 6.09 -5.06
N LYS A 505 36.86 7.18 -5.82
CA LYS A 505 37.73 7.43 -6.98
C LYS A 505 39.20 7.57 -6.62
N ARG A 506 39.52 8.18 -5.48
CA ARG A 506 40.92 8.41 -5.06
C ARG A 506 41.54 7.23 -4.33
N ASN A 507 40.73 6.44 -3.64
CA ASN A 507 41.19 5.38 -2.75
C ASN A 507 40.84 4.00 -3.29
N ASP A 508 39.65 3.47 -2.94
CA ASP A 508 39.29 2.06 -3.11
C ASP A 508 39.14 1.61 -4.58
N PHE A 509 38.82 2.52 -5.49
CA PHE A 509 38.62 2.24 -6.92
C PHE A 509 39.51 3.10 -7.83
N LYS A 510 40.69 3.50 -7.35
CA LYS A 510 41.64 4.36 -8.10
C LYS A 510 42.04 3.82 -9.48
N ASP A 511 42.05 2.50 -9.65
CA ASP A 511 42.46 1.82 -10.88
C ASP A 511 41.29 1.62 -11.86
N TYR A 512 40.09 2.10 -11.50
CA TYR A 512 38.85 1.87 -12.23
C TYR A 512 38.11 3.16 -12.56
N SER A 513 37.41 3.17 -13.69
CA SER A 513 36.53 4.26 -14.06
C SER A 513 35.23 4.22 -13.25
N VAL A 514 34.98 5.26 -12.47
CA VAL A 514 33.80 5.38 -11.60
C VAL A 514 32.79 6.39 -12.18
N GLY A 515 31.62 5.90 -12.56
CA GLY A 515 30.46 6.71 -12.94
C GLY A 515 29.60 7.09 -11.73
N PHE A 516 28.79 8.16 -11.87
CA PHE A 516 27.86 8.59 -10.82
C PHE A 516 26.50 8.99 -11.41
N ILE A 517 25.41 8.53 -10.79
CA ILE A 517 24.03 8.84 -11.19
C ILE A 517 23.16 9.22 -9.99
N HIS A 518 22.44 10.33 -10.06
CA HIS A 518 21.48 10.73 -9.01
C HIS A 518 20.14 11.25 -9.54
N GLY A 519 19.13 11.28 -8.65
CA GLY A 519 17.72 11.50 -9.03
C GLY A 519 17.42 12.86 -9.66
N LYS A 520 18.26 13.85 -9.41
CA LYS A 520 18.11 15.22 -9.93
C LYS A 520 18.90 15.51 -11.20
N MET A 521 19.72 14.57 -11.69
CA MET A 521 20.40 14.73 -12.97
C MET A 521 19.36 14.88 -14.09
N LYS A 522 19.71 15.67 -15.11
CA LYS A 522 18.85 15.79 -16.29
C LYS A 522 18.67 14.38 -16.90
N PRO A 523 17.48 14.05 -17.43
CA PRO A 523 17.24 12.75 -18.04
C PRO A 523 18.33 12.33 -19.04
N GLU A 524 18.81 13.27 -19.86
CA GLU A 524 19.90 13.08 -20.83
C GLU A 524 21.24 12.66 -20.19
N GLU A 525 21.58 13.23 -19.03
CA GLU A 525 22.82 12.90 -18.31
C GLU A 525 22.73 11.50 -17.68
N LYS A 526 21.56 11.14 -17.14
CA LYS A 526 21.30 9.80 -16.60
C LYS A 526 21.40 8.74 -17.70
N GLU A 527 20.76 9.01 -18.84
CA GLU A 527 20.80 8.14 -20.02
C GLU A 527 22.22 7.92 -20.50
N LYS A 528 22.99 9.00 -20.64
CA LYS A 528 24.40 8.93 -21.04
C LYS A 528 25.23 8.11 -20.07
N ALA A 529 25.12 8.36 -18.76
CA ALA A 529 25.88 7.63 -17.75
C ALA A 529 25.51 6.14 -17.70
N MET A 530 24.22 5.79 -17.86
CA MET A 530 23.78 4.40 -17.96
C MET A 530 24.30 3.72 -19.24
N SER A 531 24.26 4.41 -20.38
CA SER A 531 24.79 3.90 -21.64
C SER A 531 26.31 3.70 -21.58
N ASP A 532 27.04 4.63 -20.96
CA ASP A 532 28.47 4.52 -20.74
C ASP A 532 28.81 3.33 -19.82
N PHE A 533 27.98 3.08 -18.80
CA PHE A 533 28.13 1.89 -17.96
C PHE A 533 27.82 0.60 -18.72
N LEU A 534 26.75 0.54 -19.52
CA LEU A 534 26.43 -0.62 -20.37
C LEU A 534 27.60 -0.97 -21.33
N ASN A 535 28.23 0.05 -21.90
CA ASN A 535 29.36 -0.08 -22.84
C ASN A 535 30.72 -0.31 -22.14
N LYS A 536 30.72 -0.68 -20.84
CA LYS A 536 31.93 -0.94 -20.03
C LYS A 536 32.89 0.24 -19.90
N LYS A 537 32.44 1.48 -20.16
CA LYS A 537 33.28 2.67 -19.92
C LYS A 537 33.48 2.95 -18.44
N TYR A 538 32.52 2.55 -17.60
CA TYR A 538 32.65 2.56 -16.14
C TYR A 538 32.75 1.13 -15.60
N GLY A 539 33.76 0.86 -14.76
CA GLY A 539 33.85 -0.38 -13.97
C GLY A 539 32.92 -0.35 -12.76
N VAL A 540 32.75 0.82 -12.16
CA VAL A 540 31.86 1.06 -11.02
C VAL A 540 30.83 2.12 -11.37
N LEU A 541 29.56 1.86 -11.06
CA LEU A 541 28.51 2.87 -11.12
C LEU A 541 27.97 3.15 -9.73
N VAL A 542 28.27 4.35 -9.22
CA VAL A 542 27.70 4.83 -7.97
C VAL A 542 26.35 5.47 -8.26
N SER A 543 25.32 5.11 -7.51
CA SER A 543 24.01 5.75 -7.66
C SER A 543 23.28 5.94 -6.35
N THR A 544 22.20 6.72 -6.44
CA THR A 544 21.17 6.80 -5.42
C THR A 544 20.01 5.87 -5.80
N THR A 545 18.82 6.05 -5.23
CA THR A 545 17.58 5.28 -5.51
C THR A 545 17.15 5.22 -6.98
N VAL A 546 17.89 5.83 -7.91
CA VAL A 546 17.56 5.94 -9.35
C VAL A 546 17.75 4.63 -10.12
N ILE A 547 18.56 3.68 -9.63
CA ILE A 547 18.75 2.37 -10.29
C ILE A 547 17.45 1.53 -10.27
N GLU A 548 16.38 1.99 -9.60
CA GLU A 548 15.04 1.42 -9.75
C GLU A 548 14.50 1.44 -11.20
N VAL A 549 15.10 2.16 -12.15
CA VAL A 549 14.65 2.18 -13.55
C VAL A 549 15.24 0.99 -14.31
N GLY A 550 14.43 -0.05 -14.56
CA GLY A 550 14.38 -0.94 -15.73
C GLY A 550 15.62 -1.71 -16.25
N ILE A 551 16.82 -1.19 -16.07
CA ILE A 551 17.96 -1.48 -16.95
C ILE A 551 18.63 -2.80 -16.54
N ASP A 552 18.89 -3.63 -17.55
CA ASP A 552 19.62 -4.89 -17.45
C ASP A 552 21.09 -4.66 -17.78
N ILE A 553 22.00 -5.04 -16.88
CA ILE A 553 23.44 -4.98 -17.14
C ILE A 553 24.00 -6.38 -16.89
N PRO A 554 24.10 -7.24 -17.93
CA PRO A 554 24.47 -8.64 -17.78
C PRO A 554 25.85 -8.85 -17.12
N ASN A 555 26.77 -7.90 -17.31
CA ASN A 555 28.13 -7.97 -16.76
C ASN A 555 28.25 -7.38 -15.35
N ALA A 556 27.17 -6.85 -14.76
CA ALA A 556 27.15 -6.39 -13.38
C ALA A 556 26.87 -7.58 -12.43
N THR A 557 27.89 -7.96 -11.67
CA THR A 557 27.85 -9.14 -10.79
C THR A 557 27.83 -8.80 -9.31
N VAL A 558 28.25 -7.59 -8.92
CA VAL A 558 28.25 -7.15 -7.52
C VAL A 558 27.37 -5.92 -7.34
N MET A 559 26.52 -5.96 -6.32
CA MET A 559 25.69 -4.85 -5.86
C MET A 559 26.06 -4.55 -4.41
N ILE A 560 26.56 -3.35 -4.13
CA ILE A 560 26.85 -2.88 -2.77
C ILE A 560 25.79 -1.85 -2.37
N ILE A 561 25.04 -2.14 -1.32
CA ILE A 561 24.00 -1.24 -0.79
C ILE A 561 24.52 -0.65 0.52
N GLN A 562 24.77 0.66 0.50
CA GLN A 562 25.20 1.42 1.67
C GLN A 562 24.02 1.82 2.54
N HIS A 563 24.20 1.83 3.86
CA HIS A 563 23.16 2.15 4.85
C HIS A 563 21.85 1.39 4.57
N ALA A 564 21.95 0.07 4.38
CA ALA A 564 20.84 -0.78 3.95
C ALA A 564 19.64 -0.73 4.91
N GLU A 565 19.86 -0.43 6.20
CA GLU A 565 18.81 -0.24 7.21
C GLU A 565 17.81 0.88 6.87
N ARG A 566 18.21 1.83 6.01
CA ARG A 566 17.38 2.95 5.60
C ARG A 566 16.44 2.62 4.45
N TYR A 567 16.62 1.49 3.78
CA TYR A 567 15.76 1.06 2.70
C TYR A 567 14.61 0.18 3.20
N GLY A 568 13.49 0.27 2.50
CA GLY A 568 12.41 -0.70 2.59
C GLY A 568 12.81 -2.05 1.97
N LEU A 569 12.20 -3.15 2.44
CA LEU A 569 12.58 -4.50 1.99
C LEU A 569 12.28 -4.71 0.51
N SER A 570 11.16 -4.16 0.03
CA SER A 570 10.80 -4.13 -1.39
C SER A 570 11.87 -3.47 -2.26
N THR A 571 12.40 -2.31 -1.86
CA THR A 571 13.45 -1.58 -2.58
C THR A 571 14.76 -2.35 -2.57
N LEU A 572 15.15 -2.94 -1.43
CA LEU A 572 16.33 -3.79 -1.33
C LEU A 572 16.26 -4.97 -2.32
N HIS A 573 15.09 -5.60 -2.43
CA HIS A 573 14.86 -6.68 -3.40
C HIS A 573 14.97 -6.17 -4.85
N GLN A 574 14.32 -5.05 -5.18
CA GLN A 574 14.43 -4.48 -6.53
C GLN A 574 15.88 -4.17 -6.91
N LEU A 575 16.67 -3.61 -5.99
CA LEU A 575 18.10 -3.36 -6.18
C LEU A 575 18.86 -4.68 -6.40
N ARG A 576 18.64 -5.70 -5.56
CA ARG A 576 19.22 -7.04 -5.74
C ARG A 576 18.88 -7.63 -7.11
N GLY A 577 17.66 -7.43 -7.61
CA GLY A 577 17.19 -7.93 -8.91
C GLY A 577 17.87 -7.29 -10.13
N ARG A 578 18.69 -6.25 -9.94
CA ARG A 578 19.46 -5.58 -11.01
C ARG A 578 20.75 -6.31 -11.38
N ILE A 579 21.20 -7.25 -10.56
CA ILE A 579 22.38 -8.09 -10.83
C ILE A 579 21.98 -9.56 -11.05
N GLY A 580 22.91 -10.41 -11.50
CA GLY A 580 22.65 -11.84 -11.72
C GLY A 580 21.82 -12.14 -12.96
N ARG A 581 22.03 -11.38 -14.03
CA ARG A 581 21.32 -11.53 -15.31
C ARG A 581 22.16 -12.19 -16.42
N GLY A 582 23.49 -12.07 -16.36
CA GLY A 582 24.42 -12.71 -17.32
C GLY A 582 24.87 -14.14 -16.98
N GLY A 583 24.12 -14.89 -16.17
CA GLY A 583 24.46 -16.28 -15.79
C GLY A 583 25.64 -16.45 -14.81
N LYS A 584 26.45 -15.40 -14.62
CA LYS A 584 27.57 -15.36 -13.66
C LYS A 584 27.08 -15.34 -12.21
N GLU A 585 27.88 -15.91 -11.31
CA GLU A 585 27.63 -15.83 -9.87
C GLU A 585 27.70 -14.39 -9.39
N SER A 586 26.58 -13.91 -8.89
CA SER A 586 26.39 -12.52 -8.48
C SER A 586 26.12 -12.42 -6.98
N VAL A 587 26.65 -11.37 -6.36
CA VAL A 587 26.59 -11.17 -4.91
C VAL A 587 26.03 -9.79 -4.60
N CYS A 588 24.99 -9.76 -3.78
CA CYS A 588 24.43 -8.54 -3.21
C CYS A 588 24.99 -8.36 -1.79
N ILE A 589 25.79 -7.34 -1.60
CA ILE A 589 26.41 -6.99 -0.32
C ILE A 589 25.63 -5.84 0.28
N PHE A 590 25.14 -5.99 1.50
CA PHE A 590 24.56 -4.89 2.25
C PHE A 590 25.49 -4.46 3.38
N ILE A 591 25.60 -3.14 3.57
CA ILE A 591 26.35 -2.52 4.64
C ILE A 591 25.35 -1.70 5.45
N GLY A 592 25.27 -1.96 6.75
CA GLY A 592 24.32 -1.24 7.59
C GLY A 592 24.52 -1.44 9.08
N ASN A 593 24.12 -0.44 9.85
CA ASN A 593 24.18 -0.45 11.32
C ASN A 593 22.75 -0.30 11.88
N PRO A 594 21.93 -1.37 11.85
CA PRO A 594 20.53 -1.29 12.24
C PRO A 594 20.37 -1.03 13.75
N SER A 595 19.87 0.16 14.10
CA SER A 595 19.63 0.60 15.48
C SER A 595 18.28 0.14 16.05
N THR A 596 17.30 -0.17 15.20
CA THR A 596 15.94 -0.58 15.60
C THR A 596 15.70 -2.07 15.34
N ASP A 597 14.80 -2.69 16.13
CA ASP A 597 14.45 -4.10 15.94
C ASP A 597 13.74 -4.37 14.61
N ALA A 598 12.93 -3.43 14.14
CA ALA A 598 12.30 -3.49 12.81
C ALA A 598 13.35 -3.52 11.68
N ALA A 599 14.39 -2.67 11.75
CA ALA A 599 15.46 -2.67 10.76
C ALA A 599 16.30 -3.96 10.81
N ARG A 600 16.58 -4.49 12.01
CA ARG A 600 17.27 -5.78 12.17
C ARG A 600 16.47 -6.93 11.58
N LYS A 601 15.17 -7.00 11.85
CA LYS A 601 14.28 -8.03 11.29
C LYS A 601 14.25 -7.92 9.76
N ARG A 602 14.14 -6.72 9.21
CA ARG A 602 14.14 -6.45 7.77
C ARG A 602 15.41 -6.99 7.08
N LEU A 603 16.59 -6.63 7.59
CA LEU A 603 17.86 -7.09 6.99
C LEU A 603 18.07 -8.61 7.11
N LYS A 604 17.64 -9.21 8.23
CA LYS A 604 17.66 -10.68 8.37
C LYS A 604 16.77 -11.37 7.34
N VAL A 605 15.56 -10.85 7.08
CA VAL A 605 14.68 -11.39 6.04
C VAL A 605 15.32 -11.23 4.67
N PHE A 606 15.92 -10.07 4.38
CA PHE A 606 16.61 -9.80 3.10
C PHE A 606 17.76 -10.78 2.82
N GLU A 607 18.53 -11.12 3.85
CA GLU A 607 19.61 -12.10 3.78
C GLU A 607 19.09 -13.53 3.61
N ALA A 608 18.00 -13.89 4.30
CA ALA A 608 17.50 -15.26 4.38
C ALA A 608 16.73 -15.74 3.14
N THR A 609 16.05 -14.84 2.40
CA THR A 609 15.21 -15.25 1.27
C THR A 609 15.46 -14.44 0.00
N ASN A 610 15.48 -15.16 -1.12
CA ASN A 610 15.49 -14.58 -2.46
C ASN A 610 14.10 -14.48 -3.09
N ASP A 611 13.08 -15.06 -2.46
CA ASP A 611 11.70 -15.05 -2.94
C ASP A 611 11.03 -13.69 -2.71
N GLY A 612 10.68 -13.02 -3.80
CA GLY A 612 10.03 -11.72 -3.74
C GLY A 612 8.62 -11.70 -3.16
N PHE A 613 7.87 -12.80 -3.22
CA PHE A 613 6.55 -12.88 -2.60
C PHE A 613 6.67 -12.93 -1.09
N ARG A 614 7.57 -13.78 -0.57
CA ARG A 614 7.87 -13.85 0.87
C ARG A 614 8.42 -12.54 1.39
N ILE A 615 9.25 -11.85 0.60
CA ILE A 615 9.72 -10.50 0.93
C ILE A 615 8.55 -9.52 1.04
N ALA A 616 7.62 -9.51 0.09
CA ALA A 616 6.49 -8.60 0.12
C ALA A 616 5.58 -8.85 1.34
N GLU A 617 5.35 -10.11 1.72
CA GLU A 617 4.58 -10.48 2.92
C GLU A 617 5.25 -10.02 4.21
N GLU A 618 6.56 -10.27 4.36
CA GLU A 618 7.32 -9.83 5.54
C GLU A 618 7.45 -8.31 5.61
N ASP A 619 7.63 -7.62 4.47
CA ASP A 619 7.69 -6.17 4.42
C ASP A 619 6.35 -5.54 4.87
N LEU A 620 5.24 -6.12 4.43
CA LEU A 620 3.89 -5.73 4.83
C LEU A 620 3.68 -5.93 6.34
N SER A 621 4.13 -7.08 6.88
CA SER A 621 4.07 -7.39 8.30
C SER A 621 4.92 -6.44 9.16
N ILE A 622 6.11 -6.07 8.66
CA ILE A 622 7.06 -5.20 9.39
C ILE A 622 6.62 -3.72 9.37
N ARG A 623 6.11 -3.21 8.25
CA ARG A 623 5.72 -1.79 8.11
C ARG A 623 4.34 -1.48 8.69
N GLY A 624 3.45 -2.46 8.75
CA GLY A 624 2.04 -2.23 9.08
C GLY A 624 1.30 -1.43 7.99
N PRO A 625 -0.01 -1.20 8.16
CA PRO A 625 -0.91 -0.73 7.09
C PRO A 625 -0.66 0.71 6.60
N GLY A 626 0.12 1.53 7.32
CA GLY A 626 0.21 2.98 7.07
C GLY A 626 1.20 3.44 5.98
N GLU A 627 2.28 2.69 5.71
CA GLU A 627 3.36 3.16 4.81
C GLU A 627 3.34 2.57 3.40
N PHE A 628 2.68 1.42 3.18
CA PHE A 628 2.59 0.81 1.84
C PHE A 628 1.91 1.74 0.83
N PHE A 629 1.06 2.63 1.31
CA PHE A 629 0.28 3.57 0.50
C PHE A 629 0.99 4.89 0.19
N GLY A 630 2.23 5.11 0.62
CA GLY A 630 2.99 6.32 0.28
C GLY A 630 2.46 7.59 0.94
N THR A 631 3.33 8.25 1.69
CA THR A 631 3.11 9.49 2.46
C THR A 631 2.95 10.76 1.61
N ALA A 632 2.33 10.67 0.42
CA ALA A 632 1.94 11.85 -0.34
C ALA A 632 0.54 11.81 -0.99
N GLN A 633 -0.19 10.68 -0.98
CA GLN A 633 -1.56 10.68 -1.55
C GLN A 633 -2.55 9.61 -1.06
N SER A 634 -2.21 8.72 -0.12
CA SER A 634 -3.16 7.67 0.31
C SER A 634 -3.03 7.30 1.77
N GLY A 635 -3.20 8.28 2.67
CA GLY A 635 -3.35 8.06 4.11
C GLY A 635 -4.72 7.48 4.53
N ILE A 636 -5.50 6.96 3.58
CA ILE A 636 -6.82 6.38 3.81
C ILE A 636 -6.72 4.93 3.38
N SER A 637 -6.61 4.01 4.33
CA SER A 637 -7.16 2.68 4.10
C SER A 637 -8.59 2.91 3.60
N PRO A 638 -9.01 2.41 2.43
CA PRO A 638 -10.39 2.59 1.96
C PRO A 638 -11.40 1.98 2.95
N PHE A 639 -10.89 1.19 3.90
CA PHE A 639 -11.61 0.51 4.94
C PHE A 639 -11.59 1.30 6.26
N LYS A 640 -12.77 1.55 6.83
CA LYS A 640 -13.00 2.17 8.15
C LYS A 640 -12.48 1.30 9.30
N ILE A 641 -12.54 -0.03 9.13
CA ILE A 641 -12.17 -0.97 10.20
C ILE A 641 -11.28 -2.12 9.73
N GLY A 642 -11.46 -2.57 8.48
CA GLY A 642 -10.68 -3.67 7.94
C GLY A 642 -9.20 -3.35 7.83
N ASN A 643 -8.34 -4.30 8.20
CA ASN A 643 -6.91 -4.24 7.97
C ASN A 643 -6.48 -5.26 6.91
N ILE A 644 -6.31 -4.80 5.66
CA ILE A 644 -5.97 -5.64 4.49
C ILE A 644 -4.75 -6.53 4.74
N VAL A 645 -3.80 -6.05 5.53
CA VAL A 645 -2.54 -6.74 5.83
C VAL A 645 -2.77 -7.99 6.67
N ASN A 646 -3.60 -7.88 7.70
CA ASN A 646 -3.82 -8.94 8.69
C ASN A 646 -5.03 -9.81 8.35
N ASP A 647 -5.99 -9.27 7.58
CA ASP A 647 -7.30 -9.87 7.37
C ASP A 647 -7.38 -10.75 6.11
N PHE A 648 -6.25 -11.31 5.65
CA PHE A 648 -6.15 -12.15 4.44
C PHE A 648 -7.24 -13.23 4.37
N VAL A 649 -7.44 -13.94 5.49
CA VAL A 649 -8.42 -15.04 5.58
C VAL A 649 -9.86 -14.52 5.48
N LEU A 650 -10.12 -13.34 6.05
CA LEU A 650 -11.45 -12.71 6.01
C LEU A 650 -11.76 -12.22 4.60
N ILE A 651 -10.81 -11.56 3.92
CA ILE A 651 -10.97 -11.11 2.53
C ILE A 651 -11.27 -12.30 1.61
N LYS A 652 -10.50 -13.38 1.72
CA LYS A 652 -10.73 -14.59 0.91
C LYS A 652 -12.13 -15.17 1.15
N SER A 653 -12.58 -15.19 2.41
CA SER A 653 -13.90 -15.69 2.78
C SER A 653 -15.02 -14.80 2.24
N ALA A 654 -14.86 -13.47 2.33
CA ALA A 654 -15.79 -12.49 1.79
C ALA A 654 -15.90 -12.58 0.26
N LYS A 655 -14.78 -12.76 -0.43
CA LYS A 655 -14.75 -12.99 -1.87
C LYS A 655 -15.52 -14.25 -2.26
N GLN A 656 -15.26 -15.37 -1.57
CA GLN A 656 -15.97 -16.62 -1.84
C GLN A 656 -17.48 -16.46 -1.65
N MET A 657 -17.90 -15.73 -0.62
CA MET A 657 -19.32 -15.43 -0.41
C MET A 657 -19.92 -14.61 -1.56
N ALA A 658 -19.20 -13.58 -2.05
CA ALA A 658 -19.65 -12.75 -3.16
C ALA A 658 -19.80 -13.56 -4.46
N GLU A 659 -18.83 -14.42 -4.77
CA GLU A 659 -18.87 -15.33 -5.92
C GLU A 659 -20.03 -16.34 -5.80
N GLU A 660 -20.22 -16.94 -4.62
CA GLU A 660 -21.31 -17.88 -4.37
C GLU A 660 -22.69 -17.23 -4.55
N ILE A 661 -22.92 -16.05 -3.97
CA ILE A 661 -24.20 -15.32 -4.12
C ILE A 661 -24.41 -14.92 -5.58
N PHE A 662 -23.36 -14.43 -6.26
CA PHE A 662 -23.44 -14.03 -7.65
C PHE A 662 -23.89 -15.18 -8.56
N ILE A 663 -23.41 -16.40 -8.32
CA ILE A 663 -23.76 -17.59 -9.11
C ILE A 663 -25.13 -18.17 -8.73
N SER A 664 -25.46 -18.19 -7.43
CA SER A 664 -26.64 -18.89 -6.93
C SER A 664 -27.92 -18.04 -6.86
N ASP A 665 -27.80 -16.73 -6.62
CA ASP A 665 -28.95 -15.85 -6.37
C ASP A 665 -28.67 -14.40 -6.83
N MET A 666 -28.81 -14.16 -8.14
CA MET A 666 -28.62 -12.85 -8.74
C MET A 666 -29.57 -11.75 -8.21
N PRO A 667 -30.88 -12.01 -7.95
CA PRO A 667 -31.76 -11.04 -7.33
C PRO A 667 -31.26 -10.56 -5.96
N LEU A 668 -30.83 -11.49 -5.09
CA LEU A 668 -30.23 -11.15 -3.81
C LEU A 668 -28.92 -10.36 -3.98
N PHE A 669 -28.10 -10.74 -4.96
CA PHE A 669 -26.87 -10.02 -5.27
C PHE A 669 -27.13 -8.54 -5.60
N GLU A 670 -28.11 -8.26 -6.46
CA GLU A 670 -28.47 -6.91 -6.86
C GLU A 670 -29.06 -6.08 -5.72
N ASP A 671 -29.86 -6.69 -4.84
CA ASP A 671 -30.43 -6.01 -3.67
C ASP A 671 -29.36 -5.63 -2.64
N LEU A 672 -28.44 -6.56 -2.35
CA LEU A 672 -27.28 -6.30 -1.49
C LEU A 672 -26.38 -5.22 -2.10
N LEU A 673 -26.12 -5.26 -3.41
CA LEU A 673 -25.30 -4.26 -4.07
C LEU A 673 -25.94 -2.86 -4.02
N LYS A 674 -27.27 -2.75 -4.10
CA LYS A 674 -27.99 -1.48 -3.86
C LYS A 674 -27.86 -1.02 -2.41
N THR A 675 -27.95 -1.94 -1.47
CA THR A 675 -27.80 -1.66 -0.03
C THR A 675 -26.41 -1.13 0.31
N TYR A 676 -25.36 -1.67 -0.33
CA TYR A 676 -23.98 -1.25 -0.08
C TYR A 676 -23.55 0.01 -0.83
N LYS A 677 -24.27 0.45 -1.87
CA LYS A 677 -24.02 1.72 -2.56
C LYS A 677 -24.10 2.95 -1.64
N THR A 678 -24.78 2.85 -0.49
CA THR A 678 -25.00 3.96 0.46
C THR A 678 -24.23 3.81 1.78
N GLY A 679 -23.42 2.75 1.95
CA GLY A 679 -22.89 2.33 3.25
C GLY A 679 -21.41 2.62 3.54
N PHE A 680 -20.55 2.56 2.52
CA PHE A 680 -19.10 2.68 2.69
C PHE A 680 -18.53 3.73 1.75
N PRO A 681 -17.83 4.76 2.28
CA PRO A 681 -17.22 5.79 1.45
C PRO A 681 -15.99 5.25 0.72
N SER A 682 -15.80 5.74 -0.51
CA SER A 682 -14.52 5.87 -1.20
C SER A 682 -13.75 4.60 -1.58
N ILE A 683 -14.28 3.86 -2.53
CA ILE A 683 -13.56 3.82 -3.81
C ILE A 683 -14.45 4.62 -4.76
N ASP A 684 -14.09 5.87 -5.00
CA ASP A 684 -14.64 6.61 -6.12
C ASP A 684 -14.28 5.83 -7.37
N LEU A 685 -15.23 5.02 -7.85
CA LEU A 685 -15.24 4.65 -9.24
C LEU A 685 -15.44 5.98 -9.94
N VAL A 686 -14.35 6.50 -10.53
CA VAL A 686 -14.46 7.28 -11.76
C VAL A 686 -15.52 6.58 -12.58
N GLU A 687 -16.61 7.30 -12.84
CA GLU A 687 -17.82 6.83 -13.51
C GLU A 687 -17.46 5.88 -14.66
N VAL A 688 -18.13 4.72 -14.66
CA VAL A 688 -18.05 3.70 -15.72
C VAL A 688 -18.37 4.31 -17.06
#